data_AF-A0A4S8M343-F1
#
_entry.id   AF-A0A4S8M343-F1
#
_cell.length_a   1.000
_cell.length_b   1.000
_cell.length_c   1.000
_cell.angle_alpha   90.00
_cell.angle_beta   90.00
_cell.angle_gamma   90.00
#
_symmetry.space_group_name_H-M   'P 1'
#
loop_
_entity.id
_entity.type
_entity.pdbx_description
1 polymer ?
#
loop_
_entity_poly.entity_id
_entity_poly.type
_entity_poly.pdbx_seq_one_letter_code
_entity_poly.pdbx_strand_id
1 'polypeptide(L)'
;MRGTGSTAFSDLLAIEGVTESLDLSYRNTNELNHVIDHDLPSRRPAFSRQEVVVGGKAYDFYTRNALDCVRALYGNPDHAQYLSFTPERHYADADKTTRLYHDINTGKWWWDTQKALENDKPGATIIPVIVSSDKTQVTLFCNKSAYPVYLTIGNLPKEIRRKPSQQGQILLGYLPTGRLEHITNKAARRRTVNNLFHACMKDLLAPLKEARLEGILMKSGDGIVRRCHPILAAYVGDYPEQILVTTAYYGDCASCECPKDELGVYPCPYAYRNFQAACDAAEKLGTSDWVPSCHKINLKPVQQPFWEELPYTDIFRSITPDILHQLHQGVMKHLITWLTDIVGADEIDARVRRLPANHTIRIFHKGISTLSRVSGMEHKQMCSFLLGIITDVPGLTSRQSNLLLSATRALLDFLYISCYAIHSDESLALLEQSLAAFHDTRDIFVELGAREHFNLPKLHFLCHYSRAIKLYGTTDNYNTETTERLHIDFAKDAYRASNHKDEYTQMTRWLERREKMMSHTKYIAWRLGESNTGTAASLGQRFDFPGAQRTMMDMKCRYSQKLTRFPTVKFVRISKLQDVGERGYGAADFAMALKRFVVQFREPDLPSSQIDDYARFVVLPFRSLPVWHKLKFFNFELFGKKTLDSVCAHPRRYTKEGKVSQMSRFDTALIKVKSQSGNDTSFVKECRVGRVRAIFSLPSGKLDTLFAPNSMPPKHLAYVEWFTKFNQRADPYSGLHTVKRQNASAVVPLETLQRSVHLIPKWSGTVPSGWTSESVLDDCDTFYLNVFKDDHSYFNLT
;
A
#
# COMPACT_ATOMS: atom_id res chain seq x y z
N MET A 1 -4.67 -27.14 36.47
CA MET A 1 -4.24 -27.20 35.05
C MET A 1 -2.95 -26.41 34.91
N ARG A 2 -1.83 -27.07 34.60
CA ARG A 2 -0.60 -26.38 34.20
C ARG A 2 -0.90 -25.66 32.88
N GLY A 3 -0.45 -24.42 32.72
CA GLY A 3 -0.59 -23.68 31.45
C GLY A 3 0.09 -24.42 30.29
N THR A 4 -0.21 -24.04 29.05
CA THR A 4 0.43 -24.58 27.83
C THR A 4 1.94 -24.32 27.84
N GLY A 5 2.70 -25.21 28.48
CA GLY A 5 4.16 -25.24 28.46
C GLY A 5 4.69 -25.82 27.14
N SER A 6 6.00 -25.76 26.93
CA SER A 6 6.69 -26.29 25.74
C SER A 6 6.49 -27.79 25.51
N THR A 7 6.00 -28.52 26.51
CA THR A 7 5.70 -29.96 26.45
C THR A 7 4.25 -30.27 26.12
N ALA A 8 3.35 -29.27 26.04
CA ALA A 8 1.91 -29.51 25.97
C ALA A 8 1.47 -30.42 24.81
N PHE A 9 2.14 -30.35 23.66
CA PHE A 9 1.87 -31.24 22.54
C PHE A 9 2.36 -32.67 22.79
N SER A 10 3.56 -32.83 23.36
CA SER A 10 4.06 -34.15 23.78
C SER A 10 3.21 -34.75 24.90
N ASP A 11 2.73 -33.92 25.83
CA ASP A 11 1.83 -34.34 26.92
C ASP A 11 0.46 -34.80 26.39
N LEU A 12 -0.04 -34.15 25.33
CA LEU A 12 -1.26 -34.57 24.62
C LEU A 12 -1.06 -35.93 23.94
N LEU A 13 0.07 -36.13 23.26
CA LEU A 13 0.38 -37.40 22.59
C LEU A 13 0.70 -38.54 23.57
N ALA A 14 1.08 -38.22 24.81
CA ALA A 14 1.32 -39.20 25.86
C ALA A 14 0.02 -39.75 26.49
N ILE A 15 -1.15 -39.22 26.15
CA ILE A 15 -2.44 -39.78 26.57
C ILE A 15 -2.63 -41.13 25.86
N GLU A 16 -2.83 -42.19 26.64
CA GLU A 16 -2.99 -43.56 26.16
C GLU A 16 -4.07 -43.66 25.07
N GLY A 17 -3.73 -44.28 23.95
CA GLY A 17 -4.63 -44.51 22.82
C GLY A 17 -4.81 -43.33 21.87
N VAL A 18 -4.32 -42.12 22.17
CA VAL A 18 -4.46 -40.95 21.27
C VAL A 18 -3.63 -41.12 20.00
N THR A 19 -2.37 -41.54 20.12
CA THR A 19 -1.47 -41.75 18.97
C THR A 19 -2.00 -42.82 18.03
N GLU A 20 -2.53 -43.91 18.58
CA GLU A 20 -3.09 -45.03 17.85
C GLU A 20 -4.43 -44.65 17.20
N SER A 21 -5.30 -43.94 17.91
CA SER A 21 -6.62 -43.52 17.39
C SER A 21 -6.51 -42.51 16.25
N LEU A 22 -5.45 -41.70 16.25
CA LEU A 22 -5.15 -40.72 15.20
C LEU A 22 -4.23 -41.26 14.09
N ASP A 23 -3.77 -42.51 14.21
CA ASP A 23 -2.84 -43.17 13.28
C ASP A 23 -1.58 -42.32 12.98
N LEU A 24 -0.98 -41.75 14.04
CA LEU A 24 0.17 -40.86 13.91
C LEU A 24 1.48 -41.64 13.78
N SER A 25 2.36 -41.19 12.88
CA SER A 25 3.70 -41.75 12.69
C SER A 25 4.74 -41.27 13.72
N TYR A 26 4.32 -40.55 14.76
CA TYR A 26 5.19 -39.96 15.78
C TYR A 26 4.46 -39.88 17.14
N ARG A 27 5.22 -39.97 18.23
CA ARG A 27 4.69 -40.03 19.62
C ARG A 27 4.97 -38.79 20.45
N ASN A 28 5.81 -37.88 19.96
CA ASN A 28 6.17 -36.66 20.66
C ASN A 28 6.66 -35.57 19.70
N THR A 29 6.90 -34.39 20.24
CA THR A 29 7.38 -33.23 19.47
C THR A 29 8.75 -33.47 18.82
N ASN A 30 9.63 -34.28 19.42
CA ASN A 30 10.97 -34.53 18.87
C ASN A 30 10.90 -35.45 17.66
N GLU A 31 10.08 -36.51 17.72
CA GLU A 31 9.84 -37.41 16.58
C GLU A 31 9.16 -36.69 15.42
N LEU A 32 8.13 -35.86 15.69
CA LEU A 32 7.51 -35.03 14.65
C LEU A 32 8.55 -34.11 13.98
N ASN A 33 9.37 -33.43 14.80
CA ASN A 33 10.42 -32.57 14.28
C ASN A 33 11.49 -33.34 13.50
N HIS A 34 11.80 -34.58 13.89
CA HIS A 34 12.70 -35.45 13.14
C HIS A 34 12.15 -35.76 11.75
N VAL A 35 10.85 -36.12 11.66
CA VAL A 35 10.17 -36.34 10.37
C VAL A 35 10.23 -35.07 9.50
N ILE A 36 9.96 -33.90 10.07
CA ILE A 36 10.05 -32.63 9.33
C ILE A 36 11.48 -32.34 8.88
N ASP A 37 12.47 -32.60 9.73
CA ASP A 37 13.87 -32.29 9.45
C ASP A 37 14.48 -33.24 8.41
N HIS A 38 14.12 -34.52 8.43
CA HIS A 38 14.79 -35.57 7.64
C HIS A 38 13.95 -36.13 6.50
N ASP A 39 12.62 -36.22 6.66
CA ASP A 39 11.76 -36.94 5.71
C ASP A 39 11.02 -36.00 4.76
N LEU A 40 10.77 -34.74 5.17
CA LEU A 40 10.16 -33.74 4.30
C LEU A 40 11.18 -33.08 3.36
N PRO A 41 10.91 -33.04 2.03
CA PRO A 41 11.81 -32.43 1.07
C PRO A 41 11.87 -30.91 1.26
N SER A 42 13.07 -30.34 1.17
CA SER A 42 13.25 -28.90 1.15
C SER A 42 13.28 -28.37 -0.28
N ARG A 43 12.45 -27.37 -0.58
CA ARG A 43 12.55 -26.60 -1.85
C ARG A 43 13.49 -25.40 -1.74
N ARG A 44 13.86 -24.99 -0.52
CA ARG A 44 14.73 -23.83 -0.26
C ARG A 44 16.06 -24.31 0.33
N PRO A 45 17.18 -23.63 0.03
CA PRO A 45 18.47 -23.98 0.62
C PRO A 45 18.45 -23.80 2.14
N ALA A 46 19.16 -24.67 2.85
CA ALA A 46 19.35 -24.56 4.30
C ALA A 46 20.28 -23.39 4.64
N PHE A 47 20.18 -22.91 5.88
CA PHE A 47 21.11 -21.93 6.43
C PHE A 47 22.44 -22.58 6.79
N SER A 48 23.54 -21.93 6.41
CA SER A 48 24.87 -22.15 6.95
C SER A 48 25.20 -21.10 8.00
N ARG A 49 25.84 -21.52 9.10
CA ARG A 49 26.45 -20.62 10.07
C ARG A 49 27.90 -20.41 9.69
N GLN A 50 28.31 -19.15 9.67
CA GLN A 50 29.69 -18.70 9.51
C GLN A 50 30.02 -17.77 10.68
N GLU A 51 31.31 -17.61 10.95
CA GLU A 51 31.80 -16.67 11.96
C GLU A 51 32.63 -15.60 11.27
N VAL A 52 32.30 -14.33 11.54
CA VAL A 52 33.06 -13.18 11.07
C VAL A 52 33.84 -12.62 12.24
N VAL A 53 35.17 -12.58 12.12
CA VAL A 53 36.05 -12.10 13.19
C VAL A 53 36.41 -10.63 12.96
N VAL A 54 36.07 -9.79 13.94
CA VAL A 54 36.40 -8.36 13.94
C VAL A 54 37.14 -8.04 15.22
N GLY A 55 38.39 -7.57 15.10
CA GLY A 55 39.19 -7.17 16.27
C GLY A 55 39.36 -8.27 17.32
N GLY A 56 39.44 -9.54 16.89
CA GLY A 56 39.55 -10.72 17.77
C GLY A 56 38.23 -11.20 18.39
N LYS A 57 37.09 -10.60 18.05
CA LYS A 57 35.76 -11.08 18.46
C LYS A 57 35.02 -11.70 17.28
N ALA A 58 34.51 -12.91 17.48
CA ALA A 58 33.67 -13.61 16.52
C ALA A 58 32.22 -13.11 16.60
N TYR A 59 31.60 -12.97 15.44
CA TYR A 59 30.19 -12.65 15.28
C TYR A 59 29.54 -13.68 14.37
N ASP A 60 28.41 -14.21 14.81
CA ASP A 60 27.62 -15.13 14.00
C ASP A 60 27.06 -14.45 12.75
N PHE A 61 27.19 -15.14 11.63
CA PHE A 61 26.66 -14.76 10.33
C PHE A 61 25.94 -15.97 9.74
N TYR A 62 24.62 -15.89 9.62
CA TYR A 62 23.80 -16.98 9.08
C TYR A 62 23.37 -16.64 7.66
N THR A 63 23.65 -17.54 6.72
CA THR A 63 23.46 -17.28 5.29
C THR A 63 22.84 -18.48 4.57
N ARG A 64 22.17 -18.21 3.46
CA ARG A 64 21.81 -19.20 2.44
C ARG A 64 22.60 -18.90 1.18
N ASN A 65 22.88 -19.92 0.37
CA ASN A 65 23.46 -19.70 -0.95
C ASN A 65 22.50 -18.88 -1.82
N ALA A 66 22.92 -17.69 -2.27
CA ALA A 66 22.07 -16.79 -3.03
C ALA A 66 21.64 -17.35 -4.39
N LEU A 67 22.51 -18.11 -5.07
CA LEU A 67 22.19 -18.74 -6.34
C LEU A 67 21.14 -19.85 -6.16
N ASP A 68 21.23 -20.63 -5.09
CA ASP A 68 20.23 -21.65 -4.78
C ASP A 68 18.89 -21.03 -4.36
N CYS A 69 18.91 -19.88 -3.68
CA CYS A 69 17.69 -19.11 -3.42
C CYS A 69 17.04 -18.64 -4.74
N VAL A 70 17.83 -18.17 -5.71
CA VAL A 70 17.34 -17.80 -7.05
C VAL A 70 16.74 -19.02 -7.76
N ARG A 71 17.44 -20.16 -7.76
CA ARG A 71 16.93 -21.42 -8.33
C ARG A 71 15.62 -21.86 -7.67
N ALA A 72 15.51 -21.74 -6.35
CA ALA A 72 14.30 -22.09 -5.61
C ALA A 72 13.09 -21.24 -6.01
N LEU A 73 13.28 -19.93 -6.26
CA LEU A 73 12.21 -19.05 -6.73
C LEU A 73 11.84 -19.30 -8.19
N TYR A 74 12.84 -19.44 -9.06
CA TYR A 74 12.68 -19.63 -10.51
C TYR A 74 12.12 -21.01 -10.87
N GLY A 75 12.55 -22.05 -10.16
CA GLY A 75 12.16 -23.44 -10.37
C GLY A 75 10.87 -23.85 -9.65
N ASN A 76 10.20 -22.96 -8.91
CA ASN A 76 8.99 -23.32 -8.19
C ASN A 76 7.81 -23.55 -9.16
N PRO A 77 7.18 -24.75 -9.18
CA PRO A 77 6.03 -25.01 -10.04
C PRO A 77 4.85 -24.06 -9.81
N ASP A 78 4.62 -23.63 -8.56
CA ASP A 78 3.52 -22.69 -8.24
C ASP A 78 3.72 -21.33 -8.92
N HIS A 79 4.98 -20.97 -9.18
CA HIS A 79 5.38 -19.70 -9.77
C HIS A 79 5.45 -19.74 -11.29
N ALA A 80 5.61 -20.92 -11.89
CA ALA A 80 5.91 -21.09 -13.31
C ALA A 80 4.94 -20.31 -14.22
N GLN A 81 3.66 -20.38 -13.90
CA GLN A 81 2.58 -19.71 -14.61
C GLN A 81 2.67 -18.16 -14.58
N TYR A 82 3.42 -17.58 -13.64
CA TYR A 82 3.52 -16.13 -13.45
C TYR A 82 4.81 -15.53 -13.99
N LEU A 83 5.83 -16.35 -14.26
CA LEU A 83 7.17 -15.86 -14.58
C LEU A 83 7.20 -15.10 -15.91
N SER A 84 7.84 -13.93 -15.87
CA SER A 84 8.23 -13.17 -17.07
C SER A 84 9.68 -13.49 -17.40
N PHE A 85 9.96 -13.86 -18.66
CA PHE A 85 11.31 -14.25 -19.10
C PHE A 85 12.00 -13.20 -19.97
N THR A 86 11.24 -12.26 -20.52
CA THR A 86 11.73 -11.22 -21.43
C THR A 86 11.23 -9.85 -21.01
N PRO A 87 11.98 -8.77 -21.32
CA PRO A 87 11.48 -7.43 -21.12
C PRO A 87 10.36 -7.12 -22.14
N GLU A 88 9.43 -6.27 -21.74
CA GLU A 88 8.24 -5.92 -22.50
C GLU A 88 8.09 -4.41 -22.67
N ARG A 89 7.33 -4.03 -23.68
CA ARG A 89 7.00 -2.64 -23.97
C ARG A 89 5.51 -2.47 -24.06
N HIS A 90 4.92 -1.93 -23.00
CA HIS A 90 3.48 -1.71 -22.92
C HIS A 90 3.12 -0.30 -23.35
N TYR A 91 1.97 -0.17 -24.02
CA TYR A 91 1.46 1.10 -24.54
C TYR A 91 -0.03 1.21 -24.26
N ALA A 92 -0.51 2.43 -24.05
CA ALA A 92 -1.93 2.69 -23.79
C ALA A 92 -2.76 2.70 -25.08
N ASP A 93 -2.11 2.91 -26.22
CA ASP A 93 -2.72 3.05 -27.54
C ASP A 93 -2.11 2.07 -28.56
N ALA A 94 -2.84 1.85 -29.65
CA ALA A 94 -2.42 0.93 -30.72
C ALA A 94 -1.22 1.47 -31.52
N ASP A 95 -1.06 2.79 -31.59
CA ASP A 95 -0.01 3.50 -32.33
C ASP A 95 1.34 3.52 -31.57
N LYS A 96 1.35 3.02 -30.33
CA LYS A 96 2.49 2.94 -29.41
C LYS A 96 3.08 4.31 -29.03
N THR A 97 2.22 5.31 -28.85
CA THR A 97 2.64 6.68 -28.53
C THR A 97 2.79 6.94 -27.03
N THR A 98 1.89 6.42 -26.20
CA THR A 98 1.92 6.58 -24.74
C THR A 98 2.50 5.34 -24.08
N ARG A 99 3.71 5.45 -23.51
CA ARG A 99 4.39 4.36 -22.81
C ARG A 99 3.74 4.06 -21.45
N LEU A 100 3.63 2.78 -21.10
CA LEU A 100 3.18 2.32 -19.78
C LEU A 100 4.29 1.61 -18.99
N TYR A 101 4.36 1.89 -17.69
CA TYR A 101 5.28 1.30 -16.72
C TYR A 101 4.48 0.63 -15.58
N HIS A 102 4.77 -0.65 -15.30
CA HIS A 102 3.99 -1.47 -14.37
C HIS A 102 4.90 -2.33 -13.49
N ASP A 103 5.43 -3.43 -14.02
CA ASP A 103 6.41 -4.31 -13.37
C ASP A 103 7.81 -4.00 -13.90
N ILE A 104 8.82 -4.59 -13.28
CA ILE A 104 10.23 -4.42 -13.68
C ILE A 104 10.52 -4.86 -15.11
N ASN A 105 9.75 -5.81 -15.67
CA ASN A 105 9.90 -6.24 -17.07
C ASN A 105 9.45 -5.18 -18.07
N THR A 106 8.59 -4.23 -17.67
CA THR A 106 8.18 -3.11 -18.53
C THR A 106 9.07 -1.88 -18.38
N GLY A 107 9.97 -1.90 -17.39
CA GLY A 107 10.96 -0.87 -17.14
C GLY A 107 12.11 -0.87 -18.15
N LYS A 108 12.72 0.31 -18.33
CA LYS A 108 13.85 0.51 -19.24
C LYS A 108 15.10 -0.27 -18.80
N TRP A 109 15.30 -0.48 -17.48
CA TRP A 109 16.47 -1.19 -16.98
C TRP A 109 16.56 -2.60 -17.58
N TRP A 110 15.50 -3.40 -17.51
CA TRP A 110 15.55 -4.77 -18.04
C TRP A 110 15.75 -4.74 -19.55
N TRP A 111 15.04 -3.86 -20.26
CA TRP A 111 15.19 -3.73 -21.71
C TRP A 111 16.62 -3.39 -22.14
N ASP A 112 17.24 -2.40 -21.50
CA ASP A 112 18.58 -1.93 -21.83
C ASP A 112 19.65 -2.97 -21.43
N THR A 113 19.52 -3.59 -20.26
CA THR A 113 20.42 -4.67 -19.83
C THR A 113 20.29 -5.91 -20.71
N GLN A 114 19.08 -6.28 -21.14
CA GLN A 114 18.87 -7.40 -22.06
C GLN A 114 19.54 -7.12 -23.40
N LYS A 115 19.42 -5.90 -23.94
CA LYS A 115 20.12 -5.53 -25.17
C LYS A 115 21.64 -5.63 -25.04
N ALA A 116 22.19 -5.10 -23.96
CA ALA A 116 23.64 -5.16 -23.72
C ALA A 116 24.11 -6.63 -23.63
N LEU A 117 23.36 -7.47 -22.93
CA LEU A 117 23.68 -8.87 -22.73
C LEU A 117 23.49 -9.70 -24.00
N GLU A 118 22.47 -9.45 -24.82
CA GLU A 118 22.28 -10.15 -26.10
C GLU A 118 23.37 -9.82 -27.11
N ASN A 119 23.89 -8.58 -27.10
CA ASN A 119 25.00 -8.19 -27.96
C ASN A 119 26.32 -8.92 -27.59
N ASP A 120 26.52 -9.19 -26.31
CA ASP A 120 27.71 -9.86 -25.78
C ASP A 120 27.55 -11.40 -25.83
N LYS A 121 26.39 -11.90 -25.39
CA LYS A 121 26.06 -13.31 -25.19
C LYS A 121 24.62 -13.62 -25.66
N PRO A 122 24.39 -13.91 -26.96
CA PRO A 122 23.05 -14.15 -27.51
C PRO A 122 22.29 -15.33 -26.87
N GLY A 123 20.99 -15.19 -26.66
CA GLY A 123 20.12 -16.22 -26.07
C GLY A 123 20.12 -16.22 -24.54
N ALA A 124 20.31 -15.06 -23.91
CA ALA A 124 20.35 -14.89 -22.47
C ALA A 124 18.96 -14.61 -21.89
N THR A 125 18.69 -15.10 -20.68
CA THR A 125 17.49 -14.75 -19.90
C THR A 125 17.91 -14.02 -18.64
N ILE A 126 17.56 -12.74 -18.49
CA ILE A 126 17.87 -12.01 -17.27
C ILE A 126 16.97 -12.46 -16.12
N ILE A 127 17.57 -12.62 -14.95
CA ILE A 127 16.89 -12.78 -13.67
C ILE A 127 17.17 -11.53 -12.83
N PRO A 128 16.28 -10.54 -12.81
CA PRO A 128 16.51 -9.32 -12.03
C PRO A 128 16.50 -9.68 -10.53
N VAL A 129 17.64 -9.59 -9.86
CA VAL A 129 17.74 -9.83 -8.42
C VAL A 129 17.40 -8.54 -7.69
N ILE A 130 16.44 -8.61 -6.77
CA ILE A 130 16.07 -7.50 -5.89
C ILE A 130 16.45 -7.90 -4.48
N VAL A 131 17.32 -7.10 -3.85
CA VAL A 131 17.80 -7.31 -2.48
C VAL A 131 17.22 -6.23 -1.59
N SER A 132 16.90 -6.60 -0.35
CA SER A 132 16.52 -5.64 0.67
C SER A 132 17.14 -5.99 2.00
N SER A 133 17.57 -5.00 2.77
CA SER A 133 18.05 -5.18 4.12
C SER A 133 17.52 -4.07 5.01
N ASP A 134 17.19 -4.42 6.24
CA ASP A 134 16.83 -3.46 7.27
C ASP A 134 17.04 -4.07 8.66
N LYS A 135 17.53 -3.25 9.59
CA LYS A 135 17.78 -3.69 10.96
C LYS A 135 16.52 -3.48 11.79
N THR A 136 15.93 -4.58 12.26
CA THR A 136 14.69 -4.55 13.02
C THR A 136 14.88 -4.93 14.49
N GLN A 137 14.12 -4.31 15.38
CA GLN A 137 14.05 -4.74 16.78
C GLN A 137 13.12 -5.95 16.91
N VAL A 138 13.62 -7.01 17.53
CA VAL A 138 12.83 -8.24 17.78
C VAL A 138 12.08 -8.17 19.11
N THR A 139 12.57 -7.38 20.07
CA THR A 139 11.94 -7.16 21.37
C THR A 139 12.05 -5.71 21.83
N LEU A 140 11.00 -5.22 22.49
CA LEU A 140 11.03 -3.92 23.19
C LEU A 140 11.84 -3.98 24.49
N PHE A 141 11.92 -5.16 25.10
CA PHE A 141 12.74 -5.43 26.28
C PHE A 141 14.15 -5.86 25.85
N CYS A 142 15.19 -5.38 26.53
CA CYS A 142 16.60 -5.73 26.32
C CYS A 142 17.24 -5.29 24.97
N ASN A 143 16.56 -4.48 24.14
CA ASN A 143 17.12 -3.89 22.91
C ASN A 143 17.77 -4.89 21.93
N LYS A 144 17.21 -6.12 21.81
CA LYS A 144 17.70 -7.09 20.83
C LYS A 144 17.24 -6.73 19.41
N SER A 145 18.14 -6.89 18.44
CA SER A 145 17.89 -6.62 17.03
C SER A 145 18.32 -7.79 16.16
N ALA A 146 17.57 -7.98 15.07
CA ALA A 146 17.94 -8.84 13.95
C ALA A 146 18.20 -7.96 12.71
N TYR A 147 19.08 -8.42 11.82
CA TYR A 147 19.40 -7.69 10.59
C TYR A 147 19.20 -8.60 9.37
N PRO A 148 17.95 -8.89 9.00
CA PRO A 148 17.63 -9.75 7.88
C PRO A 148 18.00 -9.11 6.53
N VAL A 149 18.44 -9.96 5.60
CA VAL A 149 18.58 -9.65 4.17
C VAL A 149 17.60 -10.53 3.40
N TYR A 150 16.73 -9.94 2.59
CA TYR A 150 15.79 -10.68 1.74
C TYR A 150 16.21 -10.61 0.27
N LEU A 151 15.86 -11.65 -0.47
CA LEU A 151 16.06 -11.77 -1.91
C LEU A 151 14.75 -12.17 -2.60
N THR A 152 14.49 -11.54 -3.75
CA THR A 152 13.45 -11.93 -4.70
C THR A 152 13.92 -11.72 -6.14
N ILE A 153 13.13 -12.20 -7.11
CA ILE A 153 13.43 -12.09 -8.54
C ILE A 153 12.36 -11.27 -9.26
N GLY A 154 12.78 -10.36 -10.14
CA GLY A 154 11.91 -9.51 -10.95
C GLY A 154 11.10 -10.26 -12.00
N ASN A 155 11.46 -11.51 -12.30
CA ASN A 155 10.63 -12.40 -13.13
C ASN A 155 9.28 -12.69 -12.48
N LEU A 156 9.17 -12.59 -11.15
CA LEU A 156 7.91 -12.69 -10.44
C LEU A 156 7.21 -11.33 -10.41
N PRO A 157 5.94 -11.26 -10.84
CA PRO A 157 5.15 -10.04 -10.75
C PRO A 157 5.04 -9.53 -9.31
N LYS A 158 5.00 -8.20 -9.13
CA LYS A 158 4.93 -7.57 -7.81
C LYS A 158 3.74 -8.04 -6.96
N GLU A 159 2.59 -8.36 -7.57
CA GLU A 159 1.41 -8.89 -6.85
C GLU A 159 1.67 -10.24 -6.18
N ILE A 160 2.57 -11.05 -6.75
CA ILE A 160 2.97 -12.34 -6.20
C ILE A 160 4.07 -12.13 -5.15
N ARG A 161 5.09 -11.33 -5.47
CA ARG A 161 6.21 -11.01 -4.55
C ARG A 161 5.74 -10.38 -3.24
N ARG A 162 4.66 -9.59 -3.27
CA ARG A 162 4.12 -8.87 -2.10
C ARG A 162 3.18 -9.69 -1.23
N LYS A 163 2.81 -10.91 -1.63
CA LYS A 163 1.94 -11.80 -0.85
C LYS A 163 2.80 -12.83 -0.09
N PRO A 164 2.95 -12.73 1.25
CA PRO A 164 3.76 -13.70 2.00
C PRO A 164 3.30 -15.15 1.81
N SER A 165 1.99 -15.38 1.65
CA SER A 165 1.41 -16.70 1.37
C SER A 165 1.83 -17.31 0.04
N GLN A 166 2.29 -16.49 -0.92
CA GLN A 166 2.80 -16.97 -2.21
C GLN A 166 4.29 -17.27 -2.17
N GLN A 167 5.00 -17.01 -1.06
CA GLN A 167 6.42 -17.38 -0.89
C GLN A 167 7.35 -16.83 -2.00
N GLY A 168 7.03 -15.66 -2.57
CA GLY A 168 7.82 -15.01 -3.62
C GLY A 168 9.11 -14.33 -3.15
N GLN A 169 9.39 -14.31 -1.84
CA GLN A 169 10.63 -13.79 -1.25
C GLN A 169 11.27 -14.82 -0.33
N ILE A 170 12.60 -14.76 -0.22
CA ILE A 170 13.42 -15.64 0.62
C ILE A 170 14.27 -14.78 1.55
N LEU A 171 14.31 -15.13 2.85
CA LEU A 171 15.31 -14.62 3.77
C LEU A 171 16.66 -15.24 3.40
N LEU A 172 17.59 -14.42 2.92
CA LEU A 172 18.91 -14.83 2.46
C LEU A 172 19.90 -14.97 3.62
N GLY A 173 19.74 -14.19 4.68
CA GLY A 173 20.59 -14.32 5.87
C GLY A 173 20.28 -13.29 6.96
N TYR A 174 20.97 -13.43 8.10
CA TYR A 174 21.03 -12.42 9.14
C TYR A 174 22.44 -11.86 9.24
N LEU A 175 22.60 -10.57 8.99
CA LEU A 175 23.87 -9.87 9.18
C LEU A 175 24.20 -9.73 10.68
N PRO A 176 25.49 -9.67 11.04
CA PRO A 176 25.91 -9.37 12.40
C PRO A 176 25.33 -8.06 12.95
N THR A 177 24.77 -8.09 14.17
CA THR A 177 24.21 -6.90 14.85
C THR A 177 25.09 -6.34 15.97
N GLY A 178 26.27 -6.91 16.18
CA GLY A 178 27.20 -6.51 17.23
C GLY A 178 27.60 -5.02 17.13
N ARG A 179 27.57 -4.30 18.26
CA ARG A 179 27.92 -2.87 18.33
C ARG A 179 29.42 -2.57 18.21
N LEU A 180 30.26 -3.60 18.15
CA LEU A 180 31.73 -3.52 18.13
C LEU A 180 32.31 -2.63 19.23
N GLU A 181 31.74 -2.67 20.45
CA GLU A 181 32.12 -1.77 21.56
C GLU A 181 33.57 -1.96 22.05
N HIS A 182 34.19 -3.09 21.72
CA HIS A 182 35.61 -3.35 21.96
C HIS A 182 36.54 -2.42 21.15
N ILE A 183 36.05 -1.81 20.07
CA ILE A 183 36.76 -0.76 19.33
C ILE A 183 36.43 0.58 20.00
N THR A 184 37.35 1.07 20.84
CA THR A 184 37.17 2.27 21.66
C THR A 184 37.14 3.56 20.82
N ASN A 185 37.93 3.62 19.74
CA ASN A 185 37.91 4.77 18.83
C ASN A 185 36.61 4.79 18.00
N LYS A 186 35.77 5.80 18.24
CA LYS A 186 34.46 5.93 17.59
C LYS A 186 34.52 6.00 16.06
N ALA A 187 35.52 6.68 15.50
CA ALA A 187 35.67 6.82 14.05
C ALA A 187 36.11 5.50 13.41
N ALA A 188 37.09 4.81 14.02
CA ALA A 188 37.49 3.48 13.61
C ALA A 188 36.32 2.50 13.68
N ARG A 189 35.57 2.50 14.79
CA ARG A 189 34.40 1.65 14.97
C ARG A 189 33.35 1.85 13.88
N ARG A 190 33.02 3.10 13.53
CA ARG A 190 32.08 3.40 12.44
C ARG A 190 32.57 2.86 11.09
N ARG A 191 33.86 3.03 10.77
CA ARG A 191 34.44 2.46 9.53
C ARG A 191 34.39 0.93 9.54
N THR A 192 34.70 0.30 10.67
CA THR A 192 34.64 -1.16 10.81
C THR A 192 33.22 -1.70 10.67
N VAL A 193 32.19 -1.02 11.20
CA VAL A 193 30.78 -1.40 10.98
C VAL A 193 30.43 -1.35 9.48
N ASN A 194 30.86 -0.32 8.77
CA ASN A 194 30.62 -0.24 7.32
C ASN A 194 31.34 -1.35 6.57
N ASN A 195 32.63 -1.58 6.84
CA ASN A 195 33.39 -2.67 6.21
C ASN A 195 32.79 -4.04 6.54
N LEU A 196 32.30 -4.26 7.77
CA LEU A 196 31.64 -5.50 8.17
C LEU A 196 30.37 -5.75 7.35
N PHE A 197 29.55 -4.72 7.14
CA PHE A 197 28.37 -4.83 6.28
C PHE A 197 28.76 -5.21 4.85
N HIS A 198 29.71 -4.48 4.25
CA HIS A 198 30.15 -4.73 2.87
C HIS A 198 30.81 -6.09 2.70
N ALA A 199 31.63 -6.54 3.64
CA ALA A 199 32.22 -7.88 3.64
C ALA A 199 31.14 -8.97 3.70
N CYS A 200 30.18 -8.86 4.64
CA CYS A 200 29.09 -9.84 4.75
C CYS A 200 28.21 -9.86 3.48
N MET A 201 27.91 -8.69 2.91
CA MET A 201 27.13 -8.61 1.66
C MET A 201 27.90 -9.15 0.45
N LYS A 202 29.22 -8.96 0.41
CA LYS A 202 30.11 -9.53 -0.61
C LYS A 202 30.05 -11.06 -0.55
N ASP A 203 30.24 -11.64 0.63
CA ASP A 203 30.17 -13.10 0.84
C ASP A 203 28.78 -13.66 0.48
N LEU A 204 27.73 -12.96 0.88
CA LEU A 204 26.34 -13.39 0.67
C LEU A 204 25.93 -13.35 -0.81
N LEU A 205 26.45 -12.41 -1.61
CA LEU A 205 26.16 -12.29 -3.04
C LEU A 205 27.22 -12.93 -3.94
N ALA A 206 28.36 -13.36 -3.40
CA ALA A 206 29.45 -14.01 -4.14
C ALA A 206 28.98 -15.17 -5.02
N PRO A 207 28.05 -16.06 -4.60
CA PRO A 207 27.56 -17.16 -5.45
C PRO A 207 26.91 -16.71 -6.76
N LEU A 208 26.51 -15.43 -6.86
CA LEU A 208 25.91 -14.91 -8.08
C LEU A 208 26.96 -14.43 -9.09
N LYS A 209 28.18 -14.05 -8.67
CA LYS A 209 29.19 -13.34 -9.49
C LYS A 209 29.43 -13.99 -10.85
N GLU A 210 29.84 -15.26 -10.86
CA GLU A 210 30.11 -16.01 -12.10
C GLU A 210 28.84 -16.25 -12.92
N ALA A 211 27.73 -16.59 -12.24
CA ALA A 211 26.45 -16.82 -12.90
C ALA A 211 25.91 -15.57 -13.61
N ARG A 212 26.22 -14.35 -13.13
CA ARG A 212 25.82 -13.11 -13.83
C ARG A 212 26.59 -12.91 -15.12
N LEU A 213 27.90 -13.22 -15.10
CA LEU A 213 28.79 -12.99 -16.21
C LEU A 213 28.59 -14.05 -17.29
N GLU A 214 28.77 -15.32 -16.96
CA GLU A 214 28.72 -16.43 -17.93
C GLU A 214 27.31 -16.94 -18.22
N GLY A 215 26.38 -16.66 -17.31
CA GLY A 215 25.07 -17.27 -17.32
C GLY A 215 25.12 -18.69 -16.78
N ILE A 216 23.96 -19.19 -16.38
CA ILE A 216 23.82 -20.55 -15.85
C ILE A 216 22.55 -21.20 -16.35
N LEU A 217 22.63 -22.47 -16.71
CA LEU A 217 21.46 -23.24 -17.09
C LEU A 217 20.55 -23.45 -15.86
N MET A 218 19.33 -22.90 -15.91
CA MET A 218 18.32 -23.08 -14.88
C MET A 218 17.02 -23.61 -15.49
N LYS A 219 16.42 -24.57 -14.78
CA LYS A 219 15.12 -25.14 -15.12
C LYS A 219 14.02 -24.35 -14.40
N SER A 220 13.08 -23.76 -15.13
CA SER A 220 11.89 -23.13 -14.54
C SER A 220 10.89 -24.18 -14.05
N GLY A 221 9.91 -23.75 -13.27
CA GLY A 221 8.91 -24.66 -12.68
C GLY A 221 8.02 -25.41 -13.69
N ASP A 222 7.97 -24.98 -14.96
CA ASP A 222 7.34 -25.67 -16.10
C ASP A 222 8.24 -26.74 -16.74
N GLY A 223 9.50 -26.81 -16.31
CA GLY A 223 10.50 -27.76 -16.79
C GLY A 223 11.38 -27.28 -17.93
N ILE A 224 11.19 -26.06 -18.44
CA ILE A 224 12.01 -25.49 -19.51
C ILE A 224 13.36 -25.01 -18.98
N VAL A 225 14.44 -25.31 -19.70
CA VAL A 225 15.80 -24.88 -19.33
C VAL A 225 16.19 -23.64 -20.13
N ARG A 226 16.71 -22.62 -19.45
CA ARG A 226 17.20 -21.38 -20.07
C ARG A 226 18.58 -21.02 -19.52
N ARG A 227 19.40 -20.34 -20.32
CA ARG A 227 20.65 -19.72 -19.83
C ARG A 227 20.30 -18.41 -19.13
N CYS A 228 20.37 -18.44 -17.81
CA CYS A 228 19.90 -17.37 -16.95
C CYS A 228 21.05 -16.55 -16.35
N HIS A 229 20.90 -15.24 -16.29
CA HIS A 229 21.86 -14.30 -15.73
C HIS A 229 21.24 -13.54 -14.55
N PRO A 230 21.52 -13.92 -13.30
CA PRO A 230 20.99 -13.24 -12.11
C PRO A 230 21.70 -11.92 -11.83
N ILE A 231 21.13 -10.79 -12.25
CA ILE A 231 21.75 -9.46 -12.17
C ILE A 231 21.09 -8.62 -11.08
N LEU A 232 21.88 -7.99 -10.20
CA LEU A 232 21.33 -7.08 -9.18
C LEU A 232 20.68 -5.87 -9.88
N ALA A 233 19.36 -5.76 -9.75
CA ALA A 233 18.55 -4.75 -10.40
C ALA A 233 18.19 -3.61 -9.46
N ALA A 234 17.79 -3.94 -8.23
CA ALA A 234 17.37 -2.96 -7.23
C ALA A 234 17.83 -3.37 -5.83
N TYR A 235 18.20 -2.35 -5.04
CA TYR A 235 18.48 -2.46 -3.63
C TYR A 235 17.48 -1.61 -2.84
N VAL A 236 16.65 -2.30 -2.05
CA VAL A 236 15.56 -1.69 -1.30
C VAL A 236 15.98 -1.51 0.16
N GLY A 237 15.97 -0.27 0.61
CA GLY A 237 16.30 0.10 1.99
C GLY A 237 15.86 1.52 2.29
N ASP A 238 15.81 1.86 3.57
CA ASP A 238 15.55 3.24 4.01
C ASP A 238 16.77 4.14 3.77
N TYR A 239 16.64 5.44 4.02
CA TYR A 239 17.73 6.39 3.71
C TYR A 239 19.08 6.04 4.38
N PRO A 240 19.15 5.78 5.70
CA PRO A 240 20.37 5.26 6.33
C PRO A 240 20.97 4.04 5.64
N GLU A 241 20.14 3.05 5.27
CA GLU A 241 20.61 1.85 4.58
C GLU A 241 21.12 2.16 3.16
N GLN A 242 20.43 3.02 2.41
CA GLN A 242 20.85 3.45 1.07
C GLN A 242 22.22 4.14 1.12
N ILE A 243 22.47 4.97 2.13
CA ILE A 243 23.77 5.62 2.36
C ILE A 243 24.86 4.61 2.75
N LEU A 244 24.51 3.56 3.50
CA LEU A 244 25.44 2.48 3.84
C LEU A 244 25.85 1.68 2.59
N VAL A 245 24.87 1.31 1.76
CA VAL A 245 25.05 0.53 0.53
C VAL A 245 25.86 1.29 -0.51
N THR A 246 25.54 2.55 -0.75
CA THR A 246 26.21 3.39 -1.76
C THR A 246 27.56 3.94 -1.31
N THR A 247 27.90 3.81 -0.02
CA THR A 247 29.08 4.42 0.61
C THR A 247 29.07 5.95 0.62
N ALA A 248 27.97 6.60 0.24
CA ALA A 248 27.81 8.06 0.30
C ALA A 248 27.89 8.60 1.74
N TYR A 249 28.03 9.92 1.89
CA TYR A 249 28.01 10.55 3.21
C TYR A 249 26.59 10.75 3.74
N TYR A 250 26.41 10.59 5.04
CA TYR A 250 25.11 10.84 5.66
C TYR A 250 24.80 12.32 5.61
N GLY A 251 23.60 12.67 5.17
CA GLY A 251 23.21 14.04 4.84
C GLY A 251 23.21 14.31 3.33
N ASP A 252 23.96 13.57 2.52
CA ASP A 252 23.98 13.74 1.06
C ASP A 252 22.92 12.87 0.37
N CYS A 253 22.77 13.03 -0.95
CA CYS A 253 22.00 12.09 -1.76
C CYS A 253 22.77 10.79 -2.02
N ALA A 254 22.08 9.65 -1.91
CA ALA A 254 22.61 8.33 -2.22
C ALA A 254 22.78 8.09 -3.74
N SER A 255 21.95 8.73 -4.58
CA SER A 255 21.92 8.48 -6.04
C SER A 255 22.64 9.54 -6.86
N CYS A 256 22.65 10.80 -6.43
CA CYS A 256 23.31 11.91 -7.14
C CYS A 256 24.39 12.57 -6.27
N GLU A 257 25.16 13.45 -6.88
CA GLU A 257 26.28 14.14 -6.25
C GLU A 257 25.85 15.32 -5.37
N CYS A 258 24.54 15.56 -5.21
CA CYS A 258 24.03 16.67 -4.42
C CYS A 258 24.50 16.59 -2.94
N PRO A 259 25.24 17.60 -2.47
CA PRO A 259 25.70 17.65 -1.08
C PRO A 259 24.58 18.06 -0.14
N LYS A 260 24.75 17.74 1.14
CA LYS A 260 23.77 18.01 2.21
C LYS A 260 23.19 19.43 2.24
N ASP A 261 24.00 20.45 1.93
CA ASP A 261 23.62 21.86 2.11
C ASP A 261 22.84 22.42 0.91
N GLU A 262 22.74 21.64 -0.18
CA GLU A 262 22.04 22.02 -1.41
C GLU A 262 20.88 21.08 -1.77
N LEU A 263 20.55 20.14 -0.87
CA LEU A 263 19.44 19.22 -1.08
C LEU A 263 18.09 19.90 -1.35
N GLY A 264 17.91 21.13 -0.86
CA GLY A 264 16.74 21.95 -1.10
C GLY A 264 16.73 22.68 -2.46
N VAL A 265 17.80 22.67 -3.25
CA VAL A 265 17.85 23.31 -4.56
C VAL A 265 17.02 22.51 -5.56
N TYR A 266 16.11 23.19 -6.27
CA TYR A 266 15.23 22.58 -7.26
C TYR A 266 15.08 23.50 -8.49
N PRO A 267 15.14 22.97 -9.73
CA PRO A 267 15.48 21.59 -10.10
C PRO A 267 16.88 21.18 -9.62
N CYS A 268 17.10 19.88 -9.36
CA CYS A 268 18.40 19.39 -8.92
C CYS A 268 19.44 19.56 -10.04
N PRO A 269 20.53 20.35 -9.83
CA PRO A 269 21.54 20.59 -10.86
C PRO A 269 22.60 19.48 -10.93
N TYR A 270 22.61 18.56 -9.96
CA TYR A 270 23.66 17.57 -9.78
C TYR A 270 23.46 16.34 -10.65
N ALA A 271 24.56 15.86 -11.25
CA ALA A 271 24.59 14.62 -11.98
C ALA A 271 24.40 13.41 -11.04
N TYR A 272 23.97 12.28 -11.62
CA TYR A 272 24.02 11.00 -10.92
C TYR A 272 25.47 10.59 -10.66
N ARG A 273 25.71 9.95 -9.53
CA ARG A 273 27.08 9.54 -9.14
C ARG A 273 27.68 8.61 -10.19
N ASN A 274 28.96 8.82 -10.49
CA ASN A 274 29.68 8.02 -11.47
C ASN A 274 30.11 6.67 -10.88
N PHE A 275 29.48 5.58 -11.35
CA PHE A 275 29.80 4.23 -10.90
C PHE A 275 31.21 3.77 -11.26
N GLN A 276 31.69 4.08 -12.46
CA GLN A 276 33.04 3.68 -12.88
C GLN A 276 34.10 4.37 -12.02
N ALA A 277 33.95 5.67 -11.77
CA ALA A 277 34.87 6.40 -10.90
C ALA A 277 34.90 5.84 -9.47
N ALA A 278 33.78 5.30 -8.98
CA ALA A 278 33.71 4.63 -7.68
C ALA A 278 34.44 3.28 -7.69
N CYS A 279 34.35 2.50 -8.77
CA CYS A 279 35.13 1.28 -8.95
C CYS A 279 36.63 1.59 -9.07
N ASP A 280 37.02 2.57 -9.89
CA ASP A 280 38.41 3.01 -10.05
C ASP A 280 39.03 3.49 -8.72
N ALA A 281 38.21 4.10 -7.85
CA ALA A 281 38.64 4.48 -6.51
C ALA A 281 38.80 3.25 -5.60
N ALA A 282 37.91 2.26 -5.69
CA ALA A 282 37.99 1.03 -4.91
C ALA A 282 39.23 0.17 -5.29
N GLU A 283 39.58 0.11 -6.58
CA GLU A 283 40.76 -0.61 -7.08
C GLU A 283 42.09 -0.07 -6.53
N LYS A 284 42.11 1.19 -6.06
CA LYS A 284 43.30 1.80 -5.45
C LYS A 284 43.57 1.34 -4.02
N LEU A 285 42.73 0.46 -3.45
CA LEU A 285 42.92 -0.07 -2.10
C LEU A 285 44.37 -0.57 -1.89
N GLY A 286 45.00 -0.13 -0.80
CA GLY A 286 46.40 -0.47 -0.48
C GLY A 286 47.43 0.55 -0.99
N THR A 287 47.02 1.51 -1.82
CA THR A 287 47.87 2.65 -2.24
C THR A 287 47.68 3.87 -1.32
N SER A 288 48.63 4.81 -1.35
CA SER A 288 48.51 6.11 -0.66
C SER A 288 47.33 6.95 -1.16
N ASP A 289 46.94 6.75 -2.42
CA ASP A 289 45.95 7.57 -3.13
C ASP A 289 44.51 7.07 -2.95
N TRP A 290 44.32 5.91 -2.31
CA TRP A 290 43.00 5.32 -2.10
C TRP A 290 42.02 6.29 -1.41
N VAL A 291 42.38 6.76 -0.21
CA VAL A 291 41.53 7.65 0.59
C VAL A 291 41.31 9.00 -0.11
N PRO A 292 42.36 9.68 -0.63
CA PRO A 292 42.18 10.88 -1.46
C PRO A 292 41.23 10.67 -2.64
N SER A 293 41.33 9.54 -3.35
CA SER A 293 40.47 9.26 -4.51
C SER A 293 39.01 9.06 -4.13
N CYS A 294 38.72 8.37 -3.02
CA CYS A 294 37.36 8.23 -2.49
C CYS A 294 36.76 9.59 -2.10
N HIS A 295 37.53 10.43 -1.41
CA HIS A 295 37.08 11.77 -1.02
C HIS A 295 36.84 12.68 -2.23
N LYS A 296 37.66 12.58 -3.29
CA LYS A 296 37.50 13.36 -4.52
C LYS A 296 36.15 13.14 -5.20
N ILE A 297 35.61 11.92 -5.12
CA ILE A 297 34.29 11.55 -5.65
C ILE A 297 33.18 11.59 -4.60
N ASN A 298 33.47 12.18 -3.42
CA ASN A 298 32.54 12.31 -2.30
C ASN A 298 31.94 10.97 -1.82
N LEU A 299 32.78 9.95 -1.64
CA LEU A 299 32.43 8.65 -1.07
C LEU A 299 33.31 8.30 0.13
N LYS A 300 32.76 7.52 1.06
CA LYS A 300 33.50 7.01 2.22
C LYS A 300 34.50 5.93 1.76
N PRO A 301 35.74 5.94 2.28
CA PRO A 301 36.68 4.85 2.02
C PRO A 301 36.21 3.57 2.74
N VAL A 302 35.59 2.67 1.98
CA VAL A 302 35.14 1.33 2.39
C VAL A 302 35.99 0.30 1.69
N GLN A 303 36.51 -0.67 2.44
CA GLN A 303 37.33 -1.73 1.90
C GLN A 303 36.43 -2.71 1.14
N GLN A 304 36.73 -2.92 -0.14
CA GLN A 304 36.04 -3.87 -1.00
C GLN A 304 34.51 -3.77 -0.95
N PRO A 305 33.91 -2.63 -1.39
CA PRO A 305 32.46 -2.50 -1.46
C PRO A 305 31.85 -3.69 -2.22
N PHE A 306 30.78 -4.31 -1.69
CA PHE A 306 30.28 -5.58 -2.23
C PHE A 306 29.85 -5.51 -3.70
N TRP A 307 29.60 -4.31 -4.20
CA TRP A 307 29.16 -4.04 -5.56
C TRP A 307 30.29 -3.80 -6.56
N GLU A 308 31.54 -3.66 -6.12
CA GLU A 308 32.69 -3.33 -7.00
C GLU A 308 32.95 -4.43 -8.05
N GLU A 309 32.65 -5.69 -7.73
CA GLU A 309 32.88 -6.86 -8.59
C GLU A 309 31.59 -7.41 -9.24
N LEU A 310 30.48 -6.68 -9.18
CA LEU A 310 29.19 -7.13 -9.71
C LEU A 310 29.00 -6.70 -11.18
N PRO A 311 29.05 -7.62 -12.16
CA PRO A 311 28.89 -7.27 -13.57
C PRO A 311 27.47 -6.78 -13.88
N TYR A 312 27.36 -5.86 -14.85
CA TYR A 312 26.09 -5.25 -15.31
C TYR A 312 25.28 -4.55 -14.20
N THR A 313 25.92 -4.21 -13.07
CA THR A 313 25.31 -3.51 -11.94
C THR A 313 25.89 -2.10 -11.81
N ASP A 314 25.02 -1.13 -11.56
CA ASP A 314 25.39 0.20 -11.08
C ASP A 314 24.64 0.41 -9.76
N ILE A 315 25.38 0.48 -8.65
CA ILE A 315 24.76 0.55 -7.33
C ILE A 315 23.97 1.84 -7.12
N PHE A 316 24.45 2.97 -7.65
CA PHE A 316 23.79 4.27 -7.49
C PHE A 316 22.47 4.32 -8.27
N ARG A 317 22.42 3.62 -9.41
CA ARG A 317 21.18 3.38 -10.17
C ARG A 317 20.25 2.38 -9.48
N SER A 318 20.80 1.41 -8.76
CA SER A 318 20.03 0.34 -8.10
C SER A 318 19.29 0.82 -6.85
N ILE A 319 19.62 2.00 -6.31
CA ILE A 319 18.86 2.59 -5.20
C ILE A 319 17.50 3.08 -5.71
N THR A 320 16.44 2.54 -5.12
CA THR A 320 15.07 2.86 -5.48
C THR A 320 14.37 3.74 -4.45
N PRO A 321 13.37 4.54 -4.86
CA PRO A 321 12.50 5.26 -3.94
C PRO A 321 11.73 4.34 -2.99
N ASP A 322 11.29 4.89 -1.86
CA ASP A 322 10.57 4.15 -0.83
C ASP A 322 9.37 4.93 -0.28
N ILE A 323 8.15 4.47 -0.61
CA ILE A 323 6.91 5.15 -0.21
C ILE A 323 6.78 5.21 1.32
N LEU A 324 7.11 4.13 2.02
CA LEU A 324 6.93 4.06 3.47
C LEU A 324 7.86 5.04 4.21
N HIS A 325 9.17 4.90 4.07
CA HIS A 325 10.12 5.67 4.86
C HIS A 325 10.43 7.04 4.27
N GLN A 326 10.36 7.23 2.95
CA GLN A 326 10.63 8.53 2.34
C GLN A 326 9.38 9.42 2.30
N LEU A 327 8.23 8.91 1.86
CA LEU A 327 7.00 9.72 1.81
C LEU A 327 6.24 9.69 3.14
N HIS A 328 5.63 8.56 3.52
CA HIS A 328 4.75 8.52 4.69
C HIS A 328 5.46 8.85 6.00
N GLN A 329 6.58 8.18 6.31
CA GLN A 329 7.37 8.41 7.53
C GLN A 329 8.50 9.43 7.35
N GLY A 330 8.54 10.10 6.20
CA GLY A 330 9.51 11.15 5.89
C GLY A 330 8.84 12.47 5.60
N VAL A 331 8.57 12.75 4.33
CA VAL A 331 8.01 14.01 3.86
C VAL A 331 6.66 14.32 4.51
N MET A 332 5.72 13.37 4.54
CA MET A 332 4.39 13.57 5.13
C MET A 332 4.45 13.76 6.64
N LYS A 333 5.34 13.03 7.32
CA LYS A 333 5.62 13.24 8.75
C LYS A 333 6.06 14.69 9.01
N HIS A 334 7.00 15.20 8.22
CA HIS A 334 7.45 16.59 8.33
C HIS A 334 6.33 17.58 8.03
N LEU A 335 5.56 17.35 6.95
CA LEU A 335 4.43 18.19 6.58
C LEU A 335 3.39 18.28 7.70
N ILE A 336 3.03 17.16 8.33
CA ILE A 336 2.10 17.13 9.46
C ILE A 336 2.65 17.94 10.64
N THR A 337 3.96 17.83 10.94
CA THR A 337 4.59 18.67 11.98
C THR A 337 4.50 20.15 11.63
N TRP A 338 4.88 20.56 10.41
CA TRP A 338 4.83 21.97 9.99
C TRP A 338 3.42 22.54 10.06
N LEU A 339 2.43 21.77 9.61
CA LEU A 339 1.03 22.17 9.68
C LEU A 339 0.53 22.27 11.12
N THR A 340 0.99 21.39 12.01
CA THR A 340 0.66 21.46 13.44
C THR A 340 1.25 22.70 14.09
N ASP A 341 2.48 23.08 13.73
CA ASP A 341 3.13 24.30 14.23
C ASP A 341 2.42 25.57 13.72
N ILE A 342 1.96 25.57 12.47
CA ILE A 342 1.26 26.71 11.85
C ILE A 342 -0.18 26.86 12.36
N VAL A 343 -0.95 25.77 12.40
CA VAL A 343 -2.39 25.81 12.73
C VAL A 343 -2.62 25.77 14.23
N GLY A 344 -1.70 25.16 14.98
CA GLY A 344 -1.86 24.87 16.40
C GLY A 344 -2.44 23.47 16.65
N ALA A 345 -1.83 22.75 17.59
CA ALA A 345 -2.21 21.37 17.94
C ALA A 345 -3.68 21.24 18.38
N ASP A 346 -4.17 22.18 19.18
CA ASP A 346 -5.55 22.16 19.69
C ASP A 346 -6.59 22.28 18.57
N GLU A 347 -6.33 23.15 17.58
CA GLU A 347 -7.23 23.35 16.44
C GLU A 347 -7.19 22.15 15.49
N ILE A 348 -6.00 21.60 15.19
CA ILE A 348 -5.88 20.36 14.42
C ILE A 348 -6.66 19.23 15.09
N ASP A 349 -6.45 19.03 16.38
CA ASP A 349 -7.12 17.96 17.12
C ASP A 349 -8.64 18.19 17.23
N ALA A 350 -9.09 19.44 17.33
CA ALA A 350 -10.50 19.79 17.23
C ALA A 350 -11.07 19.36 15.86
N ARG A 351 -10.45 19.80 14.75
CA ARG A 351 -10.90 19.47 13.38
C ARG A 351 -10.95 17.98 13.12
N VAL A 352 -9.89 17.26 13.47
CA VAL A 352 -9.82 15.80 13.25
C VAL A 352 -10.92 15.06 14.02
N ARG A 353 -11.24 15.47 15.25
CA ARG A 353 -12.30 14.84 16.06
C ARG A 353 -13.71 15.03 15.46
N ARG A 354 -13.89 16.03 14.59
CA ARG A 354 -15.18 16.40 13.98
C ARG A 354 -15.35 15.89 12.55
N LEU A 355 -14.36 15.22 11.98
CA LEU A 355 -14.51 14.62 10.65
C LEU A 355 -15.62 13.56 10.66
N PRO A 356 -16.50 13.53 9.63
CA PRO A 356 -17.56 12.55 9.56
C PRO A 356 -17.01 11.13 9.33
N ALA A 357 -17.71 10.13 9.85
CA ALA A 357 -17.35 8.73 9.63
C ALA A 357 -17.42 8.35 8.14
N ASN A 358 -16.47 7.53 7.68
CA ASN A 358 -16.52 6.88 6.38
C ASN A 358 -15.85 5.48 6.46
N HIS A 359 -15.97 4.63 5.43
CA HIS A 359 -15.36 3.29 5.41
C HIS A 359 -13.84 3.31 5.59
N THR A 360 -13.14 4.18 4.85
CA THR A 360 -11.67 4.16 4.78
C THR A 360 -10.99 5.22 5.66
N ILE A 361 -11.78 6.08 6.29
CA ILE A 361 -11.30 7.18 7.15
C ILE A 361 -11.37 6.75 8.62
N ARG A 362 -10.21 6.71 9.27
CA ARG A 362 -10.10 6.51 10.72
C ARG A 362 -10.48 7.78 11.47
N ILE A 363 -11.38 7.66 12.45
CA ILE A 363 -11.69 8.73 13.40
C ILE A 363 -10.67 8.70 14.53
N PHE A 364 -9.94 9.80 14.73
CA PHE A 364 -9.04 9.96 15.87
C PHE A 364 -9.74 10.73 16.98
N HIS A 365 -10.40 10.01 17.91
CA HIS A 365 -11.21 10.60 18.98
C HIS A 365 -10.44 11.52 19.94
N LYS A 366 -9.11 11.38 20.02
CA LYS A 366 -8.22 12.24 20.83
C LYS A 366 -7.37 13.20 19.97
N GLY A 367 -7.70 13.35 18.69
CA GLY A 367 -6.84 14.06 17.75
C GLY A 367 -5.59 13.27 17.37
N ILE A 368 -4.64 13.93 16.71
CA ILE A 368 -3.40 13.35 16.20
C ILE A 368 -2.14 13.89 16.90
N SER A 369 -2.21 15.05 17.56
CA SER A 369 -1.03 15.71 18.14
C SER A 369 -0.37 14.91 19.27
N THR A 370 -1.17 14.14 20.04
CA THR A 370 -0.71 13.37 21.20
C THR A 370 -0.20 11.97 20.85
N LEU A 371 -0.24 11.57 19.57
CA LEU A 371 0.19 10.24 19.16
C LEU A 371 1.71 10.11 19.24
N SER A 372 2.18 9.04 19.87
CA SER A 372 3.60 8.69 19.92
C SER A 372 3.88 7.43 19.10
N ARG A 373 5.07 7.35 18.51
CA ARG A 373 5.49 6.22 17.65
C ARG A 373 4.52 5.94 16.49
N VAL A 374 4.08 7.02 15.83
CA VAL A 374 3.14 6.99 14.71
C VAL A 374 3.67 6.09 13.59
N SER A 375 2.88 5.08 13.25
CA SER A 375 3.21 4.10 12.21
C SER A 375 3.01 4.66 10.79
N GLY A 376 3.56 3.97 9.77
CA GLY A 376 3.31 4.33 8.37
C GLY A 376 1.82 4.30 8.00
N MET A 377 1.07 3.31 8.52
CA MET A 377 -0.38 3.21 8.33
C MET A 377 -1.14 4.39 8.93
N GLU A 378 -0.67 4.92 10.07
CA GLU A 378 -1.27 6.10 10.69
C GLU A 378 -0.99 7.38 9.90
N HIS A 379 0.24 7.57 9.41
CA HIS A 379 0.52 8.68 8.49
C HIS A 379 -0.33 8.58 7.21
N LYS A 380 -0.48 7.38 6.63
CA LYS A 380 -1.37 7.17 5.47
C LYS A 380 -2.82 7.60 5.78
N GLN A 381 -3.31 7.28 6.99
CA GLN A 381 -4.63 7.74 7.43
C GLN A 381 -4.69 9.27 7.58
N MET A 382 -3.65 9.91 8.14
CA MET A 382 -3.59 11.37 8.26
C MET A 382 -3.59 12.07 6.90
N CYS A 383 -2.82 11.57 5.93
CA CYS A 383 -2.81 12.08 4.55
C CYS A 383 -4.18 12.06 3.88
N SER A 384 -5.10 11.20 4.32
CA SER A 384 -6.43 11.10 3.71
C SER A 384 -7.37 12.27 4.02
N PHE A 385 -7.06 13.09 5.03
CA PHE A 385 -7.87 14.26 5.41
C PHE A 385 -7.04 15.53 5.65
N LEU A 386 -5.71 15.45 5.53
CA LEU A 386 -4.77 16.52 5.88
C LEU A 386 -5.11 17.86 5.22
N LEU A 387 -5.38 17.86 3.91
CA LEU A 387 -5.69 19.10 3.19
C LEU A 387 -6.95 19.78 3.73
N GLY A 388 -7.98 19.00 4.06
CA GLY A 388 -9.24 19.55 4.51
C GLY A 388 -9.24 20.08 5.93
N ILE A 389 -8.34 19.60 6.79
CA ILE A 389 -8.20 20.14 8.16
C ILE A 389 -7.38 21.44 8.19
N ILE A 390 -6.78 21.87 7.08
CA ILE A 390 -6.03 23.12 6.98
C ILE A 390 -6.72 24.17 6.10
N THR A 391 -7.99 23.99 5.75
CA THR A 391 -8.78 25.04 5.06
C THR A 391 -9.25 26.08 6.07
N ASP A 392 -9.37 27.34 5.69
CA ASP A 392 -9.88 28.41 6.56
C ASP A 392 -9.16 28.46 7.94
N VAL A 393 -7.82 28.45 7.94
CA VAL A 393 -7.02 28.51 9.19
C VAL A 393 -7.16 29.88 9.84
N PRO A 394 -7.56 29.97 11.13
CA PRO A 394 -7.64 31.24 11.83
C PRO A 394 -6.29 31.94 11.90
N GLY A 395 -6.28 33.26 11.70
CA GLY A 395 -5.07 34.08 11.86
C GLY A 395 -4.16 34.15 10.63
N LEU A 396 -4.38 33.34 9.60
CA LEU A 396 -3.65 33.48 8.33
C LEU A 396 -4.35 34.49 7.40
N THR A 397 -3.55 35.28 6.69
CA THR A 397 -4.07 36.10 5.58
C THR A 397 -4.53 35.19 4.43
N SER A 398 -5.41 35.70 3.55
CA SER A 398 -5.85 34.93 2.38
C SER A 398 -4.69 34.46 1.51
N ARG A 399 -3.64 35.28 1.32
CA ARG A 399 -2.43 34.90 0.58
C ARG A 399 -1.73 33.70 1.22
N GLN A 400 -1.50 33.78 2.54
CA GLN A 400 -0.82 32.73 3.28
C GLN A 400 -1.63 31.42 3.27
N SER A 401 -2.94 31.49 3.49
CA SER A 401 -3.81 30.32 3.43
C SER A 401 -3.79 29.67 2.04
N ASN A 402 -3.86 30.46 0.98
CA ASN A 402 -3.83 29.97 -0.40
C ASN A 402 -2.51 29.28 -0.76
N LEU A 403 -1.37 29.86 -0.38
CA LEU A 403 -0.05 29.27 -0.60
C LEU A 403 0.15 28.00 0.23
N LEU A 404 -0.28 28.00 1.49
CA LEU A 404 -0.21 26.83 2.38
C LEU A 404 -1.02 25.65 1.83
N LEU A 405 -2.24 25.93 1.35
CA LEU A 405 -3.09 24.94 0.70
C LEU A 405 -2.43 24.40 -0.56
N SER A 406 -1.88 25.27 -1.41
CA SER A 406 -1.23 24.87 -2.67
C SER A 406 0.00 23.99 -2.42
N ALA A 407 0.87 24.38 -1.49
CA ALA A 407 2.08 23.61 -1.15
C ALA A 407 1.73 22.25 -0.52
N THR A 408 0.74 22.22 0.37
CA THR A 408 0.25 20.97 0.98
C THR A 408 -0.38 20.06 -0.06
N ARG A 409 -1.22 20.63 -0.94
CA ARG A 409 -1.87 19.92 -2.04
C ARG A 409 -0.84 19.28 -2.97
N ALA A 410 0.19 20.03 -3.36
CA ALA A 410 1.26 19.57 -4.24
C ALA A 410 1.99 18.34 -3.69
N LEU A 411 2.34 18.32 -2.40
CA LEU A 411 2.95 17.13 -1.79
C LEU A 411 1.99 15.94 -1.69
N LEU A 412 0.71 16.19 -1.40
CA LEU A 412 -0.30 15.13 -1.40
C LEU A 412 -0.50 14.57 -2.81
N ASP A 413 -0.59 15.41 -3.83
CA ASP A 413 -0.65 14.98 -5.23
C ASP A 413 0.54 14.10 -5.59
N PHE A 414 1.76 14.53 -5.24
CA PHE A 414 2.96 13.72 -5.44
C PHE A 414 2.83 12.34 -4.79
N LEU A 415 2.38 12.28 -3.53
CA LEU A 415 2.18 11.03 -2.80
C LEU A 415 1.18 10.11 -3.51
N TYR A 416 -0.01 10.61 -3.83
CA TYR A 416 -1.07 9.77 -4.41
C TYR A 416 -0.72 9.32 -5.83
N ILE A 417 -0.12 10.19 -6.65
CA ILE A 417 0.36 9.83 -7.99
C ILE A 417 1.47 8.79 -7.88
N SER A 418 2.43 8.93 -6.96
CA SER A 418 3.52 7.96 -6.78
C SER A 418 3.05 6.56 -6.35
N CYS A 419 1.83 6.46 -5.83
CA CYS A 419 1.18 5.20 -5.43
C CYS A 419 0.40 4.54 -6.58
N TYR A 420 0.39 5.13 -7.78
CA TYR A 420 -0.31 4.53 -8.91
C TYR A 420 0.26 3.16 -9.24
N ALA A 421 -0.63 2.21 -9.49
CA ALA A 421 -0.24 0.84 -9.79
C ALA A 421 0.30 0.68 -11.21
N ILE A 422 0.06 1.67 -12.08
CA ILE A 422 0.58 1.79 -13.44
C ILE A 422 0.83 3.27 -13.73
N HIS A 423 1.93 3.57 -14.42
CA HIS A 423 2.28 4.93 -14.83
C HIS A 423 2.34 5.04 -16.35
N SER A 424 1.71 6.07 -16.90
CA SER A 424 1.95 6.55 -18.25
C SER A 424 2.95 7.72 -18.26
N ASP A 425 3.48 8.10 -19.42
CA ASP A 425 4.33 9.29 -19.55
C ASP A 425 3.60 10.56 -19.05
N GLU A 426 2.29 10.68 -19.28
CA GLU A 426 1.47 11.80 -18.79
C GLU A 426 1.36 11.78 -17.26
N SER A 427 1.14 10.61 -16.64
CA SER A 427 1.09 10.50 -15.18
C SER A 427 2.43 10.84 -14.51
N LEU A 428 3.55 10.56 -15.20
CA LEU A 428 4.89 10.90 -14.73
C LEU A 428 5.16 12.40 -14.88
N ALA A 429 4.65 13.02 -15.94
CA ALA A 429 4.66 14.47 -16.07
C ALA A 429 3.85 15.14 -14.96
N LEU A 430 2.67 14.60 -14.61
CA LEU A 430 1.89 15.09 -13.46
C LEU A 430 2.64 14.93 -12.13
N LEU A 431 3.37 13.81 -11.94
CA LEU A 431 4.21 13.60 -10.78
C LEU A 431 5.31 14.68 -10.68
N GLU A 432 6.03 14.94 -11.77
CA GLU A 432 7.07 15.98 -11.84
C GLU A 432 6.51 17.39 -11.64
N GLN A 433 5.33 17.69 -12.22
CA GLN A 433 4.62 18.95 -12.03
C GLN A 433 4.20 19.17 -10.58
N SER A 434 3.70 18.12 -9.91
CA SER A 434 3.32 18.23 -8.49
C SER A 434 4.52 18.55 -7.59
N LEU A 435 5.71 18.00 -7.90
CA LEU A 435 6.94 18.35 -7.18
C LEU A 435 7.34 19.80 -7.46
N ALA A 436 7.30 20.24 -8.72
CA ALA A 436 7.59 21.62 -9.09
C ALA A 436 6.66 22.61 -8.37
N ALA A 437 5.35 22.35 -8.39
CA ALA A 437 4.35 23.18 -7.72
C ALA A 437 4.60 23.32 -6.21
N PHE A 438 5.09 22.26 -5.55
CA PHE A 438 5.52 22.37 -4.15
C PHE A 438 6.72 23.31 -4.02
N HIS A 439 7.74 23.17 -4.87
CA HIS A 439 8.92 24.02 -4.83
C HIS A 439 8.60 25.51 -5.11
N ASP A 440 7.61 25.80 -5.94
CA ASP A 440 7.15 27.16 -6.23
C ASP A 440 6.43 27.83 -5.04
N THR A 441 5.93 27.03 -4.09
CA THR A 441 5.06 27.52 -3.00
C THR A 441 5.59 27.24 -1.59
N ARG A 442 6.63 26.41 -1.44
CA ARG A 442 7.15 25.92 -0.14
C ARG A 442 7.63 27.03 0.80
N ASP A 443 8.05 28.18 0.29
CA ASP A 443 8.61 29.26 1.12
C ASP A 443 7.57 29.81 2.12
N ILE A 444 6.28 29.51 1.91
CA ILE A 444 5.23 29.76 2.91
C ILE A 444 5.51 29.10 4.28
N PHE A 445 6.14 27.92 4.31
CA PHE A 445 6.48 27.27 5.59
C PHE A 445 7.65 28.00 6.29
N VAL A 446 8.48 28.72 5.54
CA VAL A 446 9.55 29.57 6.10
C VAL A 446 8.97 30.89 6.59
N GLU A 447 8.12 31.53 5.77
CA GLU A 447 7.41 32.75 6.14
C GLU A 447 6.60 32.59 7.43
N LEU A 448 5.94 31.44 7.61
CA LEU A 448 5.14 31.14 8.80
C LEU A 448 5.96 30.54 9.96
N GLY A 449 7.29 30.49 9.85
CA GLY A 449 8.20 30.07 10.93
C GLY A 449 8.19 28.57 11.25
N ALA A 450 7.58 27.73 10.43
CA ALA A 450 7.52 26.28 10.63
C ALA A 450 8.82 25.56 10.23
N ARG A 451 9.64 26.21 9.40
CA ARG A 451 10.88 25.62 8.86
C ARG A 451 11.88 26.70 8.46
N GLU A 452 13.18 26.45 8.62
CA GLU A 452 14.24 27.35 8.14
C GLU A 452 14.73 27.02 6.72
N HIS A 453 14.84 25.73 6.39
CA HIS A 453 15.36 25.26 5.11
C HIS A 453 14.78 23.89 4.71
N PHE A 454 14.90 23.56 3.42
CA PHE A 454 14.40 22.32 2.82
C PHE A 454 15.49 21.30 2.46
N ASN A 455 16.69 21.45 3.02
CA ASN A 455 17.79 20.48 2.91
C ASN A 455 17.48 19.16 3.64
N LEU A 456 16.53 18.40 3.10
CA LEU A 456 16.02 17.15 3.64
C LEU A 456 16.28 16.03 2.63
N PRO A 457 17.10 15.03 2.96
CA PRO A 457 17.45 13.98 1.99
C PRO A 457 16.22 13.27 1.41
N LYS A 458 15.21 13.02 2.24
CA LYS A 458 13.95 12.36 1.82
C LYS A 458 13.10 13.22 0.88
N LEU A 459 13.15 14.54 1.02
CA LEU A 459 12.47 15.47 0.12
C LEU A 459 13.23 15.62 -1.21
N HIS A 460 14.56 15.73 -1.14
CA HIS A 460 15.41 15.77 -2.33
C HIS A 460 15.21 14.52 -3.21
N PHE A 461 15.11 13.35 -2.57
CA PHE A 461 14.95 12.08 -3.26
C PHE A 461 13.69 12.00 -4.13
N LEU A 462 12.70 12.88 -3.91
CA LEU A 462 11.49 12.96 -4.74
C LEU A 462 11.83 13.26 -6.22
N CYS A 463 12.95 13.95 -6.48
CA CYS A 463 13.45 14.21 -7.84
C CYS A 463 13.82 12.93 -8.61
N HIS A 464 14.03 11.80 -7.91
CA HIS A 464 14.45 10.54 -8.51
C HIS A 464 13.29 9.57 -8.80
N TYR A 465 12.07 9.89 -8.39
CA TYR A 465 10.91 8.97 -8.52
C TYR A 465 10.58 8.66 -9.98
N SER A 466 10.42 9.68 -10.83
CA SER A 466 10.10 9.50 -12.25
C SER A 466 11.14 8.64 -12.97
N ARG A 467 12.43 8.88 -12.72
CA ARG A 467 13.51 8.06 -13.27
C ARG A 467 13.43 6.62 -12.78
N ALA A 468 13.26 6.40 -11.49
CA ALA A 468 13.17 5.06 -10.93
C ALA A 468 11.96 4.29 -11.48
N ILE A 469 10.81 4.96 -11.65
CA ILE A 469 9.63 4.33 -12.25
C ILE A 469 9.88 3.94 -13.71
N LYS A 470 10.53 4.82 -14.48
CA LYS A 470 10.93 4.51 -15.87
C LYS A 470 11.91 3.35 -15.95
N LEU A 471 12.78 3.18 -14.96
CA LEU A 471 13.78 2.11 -14.93
C LEU A 471 13.21 0.77 -14.45
N TYR A 472 12.44 0.77 -13.37
CA TYR A 472 12.11 -0.43 -12.59
C TYR A 472 10.61 -0.73 -12.45
N GLY A 473 9.74 0.06 -13.10
CA GLY A 473 8.29 -0.03 -12.93
C GLY A 473 7.79 0.74 -11.71
N THR A 474 6.51 0.60 -11.36
CA THR A 474 5.88 1.40 -10.28
C THR A 474 6.50 1.14 -8.91
N THR A 475 6.30 2.07 -7.97
CA THR A 475 7.00 2.09 -6.66
C THR A 475 6.73 0.88 -5.77
N ASP A 476 5.59 0.22 -5.95
CA ASP A 476 5.24 -1.01 -5.23
C ASP A 476 6.06 -2.24 -5.67
N ASN A 477 6.89 -2.13 -6.72
CA ASN A 477 7.90 -3.14 -7.06
C ASN A 477 9.03 -3.23 -6.02
N TYR A 478 9.30 -2.15 -5.29
CA TYR A 478 10.51 -1.98 -4.48
C TYR A 478 10.27 -1.18 -3.18
N ASN A 479 9.05 -1.22 -2.65
CA ASN A 479 8.65 -0.54 -1.41
C ASN A 479 8.93 -1.43 -0.17
N THR A 480 9.52 -0.84 0.86
CA THR A 480 9.88 -1.51 2.13
C THR A 480 8.69 -1.95 2.99
N GLU A 481 7.44 -1.49 2.72
CA GLU A 481 6.25 -2.04 3.39
C GLU A 481 6.20 -3.57 3.31
N THR A 482 6.66 -4.12 2.18
CA THR A 482 6.67 -5.55 1.96
C THR A 482 7.65 -6.25 2.91
N THR A 483 8.86 -5.72 3.05
CA THR A 483 9.91 -6.31 3.90
C THR A 483 9.62 -6.08 5.38
N GLU A 484 8.98 -4.96 5.74
CA GLU A 484 8.48 -4.73 7.11
C GLU A 484 7.42 -5.78 7.49
N ARG A 485 6.53 -6.16 6.57
CA ARG A 485 5.59 -7.27 6.80
C ARG A 485 6.32 -8.60 6.98
N LEU A 486 7.42 -8.83 6.27
CA LEU A 486 8.24 -10.03 6.39
C LEU A 486 9.00 -10.08 7.73
N HIS A 487 9.38 -8.94 8.33
CA HIS A 487 9.99 -8.91 9.68
C HIS A 487 9.12 -9.58 10.75
N ILE A 488 7.79 -9.53 10.60
CA ILE A 488 6.89 -10.24 11.52
C ILE A 488 7.17 -11.73 11.47
N ASP A 489 7.13 -12.32 10.28
CA ASP A 489 7.22 -13.77 10.10
C ASP A 489 8.66 -14.28 10.28
N PHE A 490 9.63 -13.57 9.68
CA PHE A 490 11.02 -14.01 9.55
C PHE A 490 11.94 -13.52 10.66
N ALA A 491 11.56 -12.53 11.47
CA ALA A 491 12.41 -12.09 12.59
C ALA A 491 11.68 -12.19 13.93
N LYS A 492 10.51 -11.56 14.05
CA LYS A 492 9.79 -11.43 15.32
C LYS A 492 9.17 -12.76 15.76
N ASP A 493 8.45 -13.45 14.90
CA ASP A 493 7.83 -14.74 15.22
C ASP A 493 8.89 -15.83 15.40
N ALA A 494 9.91 -15.85 14.55
CA ALA A 494 11.06 -16.76 14.70
C ALA A 494 11.76 -16.54 16.05
N TYR A 495 12.00 -15.29 16.44
CA TYR A 495 12.59 -14.96 17.74
C TYR A 495 11.68 -15.38 18.90
N ARG A 496 10.37 -15.13 18.81
CA ARG A 496 9.37 -15.57 19.82
C ARG A 496 9.31 -17.09 19.99
N ALA A 497 9.60 -17.85 18.93
CA ALA A 497 9.63 -19.30 18.97
C ALA A 497 10.94 -19.87 19.56
N SER A 498 11.96 -19.03 19.79
CA SER A 498 13.23 -19.44 20.42
C SER A 498 13.17 -19.37 21.95
N ASN A 499 14.15 -19.98 22.61
CA ASN A 499 14.38 -19.83 24.04
C ASN A 499 15.09 -18.51 24.43
N HIS A 500 15.33 -17.62 23.46
CA HIS A 500 16.01 -16.32 23.62
C HIS A 500 17.50 -16.37 24.03
N LYS A 501 18.14 -17.54 23.94
CA LYS A 501 19.58 -17.76 24.11
C LYS A 501 20.14 -18.38 22.84
N ASP A 502 21.23 -17.82 22.30
CA ASP A 502 21.82 -18.26 21.02
C ASP A 502 20.74 -18.43 19.94
N GLU A 503 19.87 -17.42 19.85
CA GLU A 503 18.56 -17.51 19.21
C GLU A 503 18.62 -17.84 17.72
N TYR A 504 19.65 -17.40 17.00
CA TYR A 504 19.69 -17.49 15.54
C TYR A 504 19.70 -18.93 15.01
N THR A 505 20.37 -19.86 15.71
CA THR A 505 20.31 -21.30 15.34
C THR A 505 18.89 -21.85 15.48
N GLN A 506 18.15 -21.43 16.51
CA GLN A 506 16.76 -21.84 16.70
C GLN A 506 15.82 -21.16 15.71
N MET A 507 16.03 -19.86 15.45
CA MET A 507 15.25 -19.07 14.49
C MET A 507 15.36 -19.65 13.08
N THR A 508 16.59 -19.92 12.60
CA THR A 508 16.84 -20.47 11.27
C THR A 508 16.24 -21.86 11.12
N ARG A 509 16.42 -22.76 12.11
CA ARG A 509 15.80 -24.10 12.10
C ARG A 509 14.27 -24.04 12.12
N TRP A 510 13.69 -23.13 12.91
CA TRP A 510 12.24 -22.93 12.95
C TRP A 510 11.69 -22.46 11.59
N LEU A 511 12.40 -21.55 10.92
CA LEU A 511 12.03 -21.08 9.59
C LEU A 511 12.09 -22.19 8.54
N GLU A 512 13.15 -23.00 8.53
CA GLU A 512 13.27 -24.13 7.61
C GLU A 512 12.13 -25.14 7.78
N ARG A 513 11.82 -25.53 9.01
CA ARG A 513 10.68 -26.41 9.30
C ARG A 513 9.36 -25.84 8.79
N ARG A 514 9.12 -24.54 9.03
CA ARG A 514 7.92 -23.85 8.56
C ARG A 514 7.83 -23.85 7.04
N GLU A 515 8.95 -23.60 6.35
CA GLU A 515 9.02 -23.64 4.88
C GLU A 515 8.76 -25.05 4.31
N LYS A 516 9.33 -26.09 4.93
CA LYS A 516 9.07 -27.49 4.57
C LYS A 516 7.60 -27.86 4.77
N MET A 517 7.01 -27.52 5.91
CA MET A 517 5.59 -27.76 6.18
C MET A 517 4.69 -27.07 5.15
N MET A 518 4.94 -25.79 4.84
CA MET A 518 4.18 -25.07 3.81
C MET A 518 4.29 -25.74 2.43
N SER A 519 5.49 -26.18 2.05
CA SER A 519 5.72 -26.90 0.80
C SER A 519 4.97 -28.24 0.77
N HIS A 520 5.01 -28.99 1.89
CA HIS A 520 4.32 -30.26 2.02
C HIS A 520 2.80 -30.10 1.98
N THR A 521 2.23 -29.08 2.66
CA THR A 521 0.80 -28.76 2.57
C THR A 521 0.34 -28.53 1.13
N LYS A 522 1.12 -27.78 0.34
CA LYS A 522 0.82 -27.56 -1.08
C LYS A 522 0.91 -28.84 -1.90
N TYR A 523 1.90 -29.70 -1.61
CA TYR A 523 2.03 -31.00 -2.24
C TYR A 523 0.82 -31.89 -1.96
N ILE A 524 0.35 -31.96 -0.71
CA ILE A 524 -0.85 -32.71 -0.33
C ILE A 524 -2.09 -32.15 -1.04
N ALA A 525 -2.30 -30.83 -1.03
CA ALA A 525 -3.43 -30.21 -1.74
C ALA A 525 -3.41 -30.52 -3.25
N TRP A 526 -2.23 -30.53 -3.87
CA TRP A 526 -2.06 -30.96 -5.26
C TRP A 526 -2.40 -32.45 -5.46
N ARG A 527 -1.91 -33.34 -4.59
CA ARG A 527 -2.19 -34.78 -4.64
C ARG A 527 -3.68 -35.10 -4.46
N LEU A 528 -4.39 -34.31 -3.65
CA LEU A 528 -5.82 -34.46 -3.40
C LEU A 528 -6.70 -33.80 -4.49
N GLY A 529 -6.11 -33.12 -5.47
CA GLY A 529 -6.86 -32.40 -6.51
C GLY A 529 -7.56 -31.13 -6.01
N GLU A 530 -7.24 -30.66 -4.81
CA GLU A 530 -7.80 -29.44 -4.19
C GLU A 530 -7.13 -28.17 -4.72
N SER A 531 -6.01 -28.32 -5.44
CA SER A 531 -5.32 -27.20 -6.07
C SER A 531 -6.13 -26.71 -7.27
N ASN A 532 -6.60 -25.46 -7.20
CA ASN A 532 -7.12 -24.67 -8.31
C ASN A 532 -6.01 -24.33 -9.34
N THR A 533 -5.19 -25.29 -9.77
CA THR A 533 -4.51 -25.18 -11.08
C THR A 533 -5.56 -25.42 -12.17
N GLY A 534 -6.56 -24.53 -12.20
CA GLY A 534 -7.55 -24.46 -13.25
C GLY A 534 -6.84 -24.10 -14.54
N THR A 535 -7.14 -24.88 -15.58
CA THR A 535 -6.52 -24.89 -16.91
C THR A 535 -5.03 -25.25 -16.91
N ALA A 536 -4.71 -26.38 -17.56
CA ALA A 536 -3.37 -26.62 -18.05
C ALA A 536 -2.97 -25.43 -18.93
N ALA A 537 -2.23 -24.47 -18.37
CA ALA A 537 -1.54 -23.48 -19.18
C ALA A 537 -0.70 -24.28 -20.19
N SER A 538 -0.83 -23.95 -21.48
CA SER A 538 0.04 -24.56 -22.48
C SER A 538 1.50 -24.32 -22.07
N LEU A 539 2.37 -25.31 -22.26
CA LEU A 539 3.79 -25.20 -21.91
C LEU A 539 4.37 -23.90 -22.50
N GLY A 540 4.85 -23.01 -21.64
CA GLY A 540 5.44 -21.73 -22.04
C GLY A 540 4.50 -20.52 -22.12
N GLN A 541 3.18 -20.66 -21.87
CA GLN A 541 2.25 -19.53 -21.85
C GLN A 541 2.03 -18.99 -20.42
N ARG A 542 2.24 -17.68 -20.24
CA ARG A 542 2.00 -16.98 -18.97
C ARG A 542 0.50 -17.00 -18.65
N PHE A 543 0.16 -17.33 -17.41
CA PHE A 543 -1.20 -17.19 -16.90
C PHE A 543 -1.46 -15.72 -16.55
N ASP A 544 -2.36 -15.09 -17.29
CA ASP A 544 -2.85 -13.76 -16.97
C ASP A 544 -3.78 -13.83 -15.75
N PHE A 545 -3.20 -13.73 -14.56
CA PHE A 545 -3.97 -13.50 -13.33
C PHE A 545 -4.47 -12.06 -13.29
N PRO A 546 -5.53 -11.76 -12.52
CA PRO A 546 -6.00 -10.39 -12.42
C PRO A 546 -4.92 -9.44 -11.89
N GLY A 547 -4.57 -8.44 -12.70
CA GLY A 547 -3.46 -7.51 -12.46
C GLY A 547 -2.15 -7.85 -13.17
N ALA A 548 -2.03 -8.98 -13.87
CA ALA A 548 -0.83 -9.33 -14.66
C ALA A 548 -0.61 -8.41 -15.87
N GLN A 549 -1.71 -7.91 -16.46
CA GLN A 549 -1.73 -6.90 -17.50
C GLN A 549 -2.64 -5.77 -17.03
N ARG A 550 -2.08 -4.83 -16.26
CA ARG A 550 -2.84 -3.65 -15.87
C ARG A 550 -2.97 -2.69 -17.04
N THR A 551 -4.16 -2.14 -17.19
CA THR A 551 -4.48 -1.04 -18.07
C THR A 551 -4.76 0.21 -17.24
N MET A 552 -4.79 1.37 -17.90
CA MET A 552 -5.24 2.61 -17.24
C MET A 552 -6.70 2.52 -16.75
N MET A 553 -7.52 1.62 -17.30
CA MET A 553 -8.90 1.42 -16.84
C MET A 553 -8.96 0.70 -15.49
N ASP A 554 -7.96 -0.10 -15.15
CA ASP A 554 -7.90 -0.79 -13.85
C ASP A 554 -7.71 0.20 -12.69
N MET A 555 -7.08 1.34 -12.95
CA MET A 555 -6.95 2.44 -11.98
C MET A 555 -8.31 3.03 -11.57
N LYS A 556 -9.30 3.01 -12.49
CA LYS A 556 -10.68 3.45 -12.18
C LYS A 556 -11.34 2.55 -11.14
N CYS A 557 -10.94 1.28 -11.06
CA CYS A 557 -11.47 0.30 -10.11
C CYS A 557 -13.01 0.32 -10.05
N ARG A 558 -13.66 -0.07 -11.15
CA ARG A 558 -15.12 -0.12 -11.21
C ARG A 558 -15.66 -1.07 -10.15
N TYR A 559 -16.56 -0.59 -9.31
CA TYR A 559 -17.09 -1.35 -8.19
C TYR A 559 -18.35 -2.14 -8.57
N SER A 560 -18.40 -3.37 -8.09
CA SER A 560 -19.62 -4.16 -7.95
C SER A 560 -20.19 -3.99 -6.55
N GLN A 561 -21.51 -4.01 -6.45
CA GLN A 561 -22.25 -3.86 -5.19
C GLN A 561 -22.63 -5.22 -4.58
N LYS A 562 -22.60 -5.33 -3.25
CA LYS A 562 -23.08 -6.49 -2.51
C LYS A 562 -23.81 -6.10 -1.24
N LEU A 563 -25.01 -6.66 -1.09
CA LEU A 563 -25.79 -6.68 0.14
C LEU A 563 -25.73 -8.07 0.79
N THR A 564 -26.05 -8.14 2.07
CA THR A 564 -26.34 -9.40 2.74
C THR A 564 -27.61 -10.02 2.15
N ARG A 565 -27.65 -11.36 2.05
CA ARG A 565 -28.82 -12.09 1.50
C ARG A 565 -30.12 -11.72 2.20
N PHE A 566 -30.06 -11.50 3.52
CA PHE A 566 -31.19 -11.10 4.34
C PHE A 566 -31.04 -9.65 4.81
N PRO A 567 -32.16 -8.92 4.98
CA PRO A 567 -32.15 -7.57 5.54
C PRO A 567 -31.62 -7.59 6.97
N THR A 568 -30.96 -6.50 7.36
CA THR A 568 -30.49 -6.30 8.74
C THR A 568 -31.67 -6.20 9.70
N VAL A 569 -32.76 -5.57 9.26
CA VAL A 569 -34.03 -5.51 9.99
C VAL A 569 -35.16 -5.88 9.03
N LYS A 570 -35.87 -6.98 9.33
CA LYS A 570 -36.92 -7.51 8.44
C LYS A 570 -38.12 -6.59 8.27
N PHE A 571 -38.48 -5.84 9.32
CA PHE A 571 -39.67 -4.99 9.34
C PHE A 571 -39.37 -3.67 10.04
N VAL A 572 -39.14 -2.61 9.27
CA VAL A 572 -39.06 -1.23 9.77
C VAL A 572 -40.30 -0.49 9.36
N ARG A 573 -41.07 0.03 10.33
CA ARG A 573 -42.27 0.84 10.04
C ARG A 573 -41.89 2.12 9.30
N ILE A 574 -42.74 2.58 8.38
CA ILE A 574 -42.53 3.85 7.67
C ILE A 574 -42.42 5.01 8.67
N SER A 575 -43.23 5.03 9.72
CA SER A 575 -43.12 6.03 10.79
C SER A 575 -41.76 6.02 11.48
N LYS A 576 -41.09 4.86 11.56
CA LYS A 576 -39.74 4.76 12.12
C LYS A 576 -38.65 5.24 11.16
N LEU A 577 -38.88 5.12 9.86
CA LEU A 577 -38.00 5.69 8.85
C LEU A 577 -38.06 7.23 8.90
N GLN A 578 -39.26 7.78 9.06
CA GLN A 578 -39.51 9.23 9.11
C GLN A 578 -39.15 9.90 10.45
N ASP A 579 -39.01 9.12 11.52
CA ASP A 579 -38.60 9.61 12.84
C ASP A 579 -37.22 10.30 12.75
N VAL A 580 -37.18 11.59 13.12
CA VAL A 580 -35.98 12.44 13.13
C VAL A 580 -35.25 12.44 14.48
N GLY A 581 -35.78 11.75 15.49
CA GLY A 581 -35.11 11.59 16.77
C GLY A 581 -33.93 10.61 16.73
N GLU A 582 -33.18 10.50 17.83
CA GLU A 582 -31.92 9.73 17.90
C GLU A 582 -32.05 8.25 17.49
N ARG A 583 -33.24 7.66 17.69
CA ARG A 583 -33.53 6.26 17.36
C ARG A 583 -34.04 6.09 15.93
N GLY A 584 -34.45 7.17 15.27
CA GLY A 584 -35.08 7.18 13.95
C GLY A 584 -34.07 7.27 12.82
N TYR A 585 -34.50 6.95 11.60
CA TYR A 585 -33.60 7.01 10.43
C TYR A 585 -33.43 8.43 9.89
N GLY A 586 -34.24 9.39 10.31
CA GLY A 586 -34.19 10.79 9.84
C GLY A 586 -34.71 10.99 8.42
N ALA A 587 -35.31 9.98 7.78
CA ALA A 587 -35.86 10.09 6.43
C ALA A 587 -37.24 10.75 6.45
N ALA A 588 -37.30 12.03 6.86
CA ALA A 588 -38.56 12.74 7.14
C ALA A 588 -39.61 12.62 6.02
N ASP A 589 -39.18 12.78 4.76
CA ASP A 589 -40.05 12.74 3.58
C ASP A 589 -40.17 11.35 2.94
N PHE A 590 -39.79 10.28 3.65
CA PHE A 590 -39.69 8.93 3.07
C PHE A 590 -40.91 8.50 2.27
N ALA A 591 -42.11 8.66 2.84
CA ALA A 591 -43.34 8.24 2.19
C ALA A 591 -43.59 9.01 0.89
N MET A 592 -43.39 10.33 0.89
CA MET A 592 -43.59 11.16 -0.30
C MET A 592 -42.52 10.88 -1.36
N ALA A 593 -41.25 10.76 -0.96
CA ALA A 593 -40.15 10.43 -1.86
C ALA A 593 -40.35 9.07 -2.54
N LEU A 594 -40.89 8.08 -1.82
CA LEU A 594 -41.20 6.78 -2.39
C LEU A 594 -42.37 6.86 -3.40
N LYS A 595 -43.41 7.63 -3.09
CA LYS A 595 -44.53 7.85 -4.01
C LYS A 595 -44.09 8.55 -5.30
N ARG A 596 -43.24 9.57 -5.20
CA ARG A 596 -42.60 10.24 -6.34
C ARG A 596 -41.83 9.25 -7.21
N PHE A 597 -41.01 8.40 -6.59
CA PHE A 597 -40.28 7.35 -7.32
C PHE A 597 -41.22 6.40 -8.06
N VAL A 598 -42.32 5.97 -7.42
CA VAL A 598 -43.31 5.11 -8.08
C VAL A 598 -43.92 5.78 -9.31
N VAL A 599 -44.32 7.05 -9.21
CA VAL A 599 -44.87 7.82 -10.35
C VAL A 599 -43.83 7.96 -11.45
N GLN A 600 -42.62 8.41 -11.11
CA GLN A 600 -41.53 8.61 -12.08
C GLN A 600 -41.12 7.31 -12.77
N PHE A 601 -41.21 6.17 -12.08
CA PHE A 601 -40.93 4.87 -12.68
C PHE A 601 -42.04 4.41 -13.64
N ARG A 602 -43.31 4.70 -13.32
CA ARG A 602 -44.45 4.39 -14.20
C ARG A 602 -44.46 5.25 -15.46
N GLU A 603 -44.11 6.52 -15.31
CA GLU A 603 -44.23 7.55 -16.34
C GLU A 603 -42.94 8.40 -16.37
N PRO A 604 -41.87 7.92 -17.04
CA PRO A 604 -40.55 8.56 -17.01
C PRO A 604 -40.52 9.96 -17.63
N ASP A 605 -41.43 10.23 -18.56
CA ASP A 605 -41.49 11.48 -19.33
C ASP A 605 -42.35 12.57 -18.67
N LEU A 606 -42.97 12.28 -17.51
CA LEU A 606 -43.77 13.27 -16.79
C LEU A 606 -42.91 14.46 -16.33
N PRO A 607 -43.38 15.70 -16.53
CA PRO A 607 -42.73 16.88 -15.97
C PRO A 607 -42.69 16.83 -14.44
N SER A 608 -41.58 17.29 -13.83
CA SER A 608 -41.39 17.27 -12.38
C SER A 608 -42.51 17.94 -11.57
N SER A 609 -43.17 18.97 -12.11
CA SER A 609 -44.30 19.65 -11.48
C SER A 609 -45.52 18.74 -11.34
N GLN A 610 -45.77 17.87 -12.31
CA GLN A 610 -46.91 16.95 -12.30
C GLN A 610 -46.64 15.72 -11.43
N ILE A 611 -45.38 15.28 -11.33
CA ILE A 611 -44.99 14.12 -10.50
C ILE A 611 -45.48 14.29 -9.06
N ASP A 612 -45.36 15.50 -8.50
CA ASP A 612 -45.77 15.79 -7.13
C ASP A 612 -47.29 15.69 -6.93
N ASP A 613 -48.07 16.11 -7.92
CA ASP A 613 -49.53 16.02 -7.87
C ASP A 613 -49.99 14.57 -7.93
N TYR A 614 -49.46 13.79 -8.89
CA TYR A 614 -49.75 12.36 -8.99
C TYR A 614 -49.26 11.57 -7.78
N ALA A 615 -48.12 11.93 -7.20
CA ALA A 615 -47.57 11.26 -6.03
C ALA A 615 -48.51 11.34 -4.81
N ARG A 616 -49.31 12.40 -4.67
CA ARG A 616 -50.28 12.52 -3.56
C ARG A 616 -51.35 11.43 -3.60
N PHE A 617 -51.73 10.97 -4.79
CA PHE A 617 -52.75 9.94 -5.01
C PHE A 617 -52.23 8.51 -4.91
N VAL A 618 -50.90 8.31 -4.87
CA VAL A 618 -50.33 6.97 -4.68
C VAL A 618 -50.57 6.50 -3.24
N VAL A 619 -51.22 5.35 -3.09
CA VAL A 619 -51.42 4.67 -1.81
C VAL A 619 -50.37 3.57 -1.64
N LEU A 620 -49.62 3.62 -0.54
CA LEU A 620 -48.65 2.57 -0.22
C LEU A 620 -49.36 1.38 0.43
N PRO A 621 -49.32 0.17 -0.15
CA PRO A 621 -50.07 -1.02 0.30
C PRO A 621 -49.42 -1.74 1.49
N PHE A 622 -48.45 -1.10 2.15
CA PHE A 622 -47.67 -1.65 3.27
C PHE A 622 -47.32 -0.54 4.26
N ARG A 623 -47.10 -0.93 5.52
CA ARG A 623 -46.69 -0.01 6.60
C ARG A 623 -45.24 -0.20 7.05
N SER A 624 -44.57 -1.24 6.56
CA SER A 624 -43.20 -1.58 6.94
C SER A 624 -42.42 -2.20 5.79
N LEU A 625 -41.10 -2.02 5.83
CA LEU A 625 -40.18 -2.45 4.79
C LEU A 625 -38.97 -3.21 5.37
N PRO A 626 -38.41 -4.19 4.63
CA PRO A 626 -37.10 -4.75 4.95
C PRO A 626 -36.00 -3.72 4.69
N VAL A 627 -35.08 -3.57 5.66
CA VAL A 627 -33.99 -2.57 5.62
C VAL A 627 -32.63 -3.23 5.83
N TRP A 628 -31.66 -2.79 5.04
CA TRP A 628 -30.24 -3.14 5.15
C TRP A 628 -29.47 -1.95 5.71
N HIS A 629 -28.55 -2.22 6.64
CA HIS A 629 -27.73 -1.17 7.26
C HIS A 629 -26.37 -0.97 6.60
N LYS A 630 -26.00 -1.81 5.63
CA LYS A 630 -24.68 -1.76 4.99
C LYS A 630 -24.71 -2.25 3.55
N LEU A 631 -24.20 -1.43 2.64
CA LEU A 631 -23.83 -1.75 1.26
C LEU A 631 -22.31 -1.89 1.16
N LYS A 632 -21.83 -2.95 0.52
CA LYS A 632 -20.39 -3.17 0.28
C LYS A 632 -20.07 -3.02 -1.21
N PHE A 633 -18.91 -2.44 -1.49
CA PHE A 633 -18.33 -2.33 -2.83
C PHE A 633 -17.06 -3.18 -2.90
N PHE A 634 -16.88 -3.89 -4.01
CA PHE A 634 -15.72 -4.74 -4.28
C PHE A 634 -15.45 -4.75 -5.78
N ASN A 635 -14.24 -5.13 -6.18
CA ASN A 635 -13.90 -5.41 -7.57
C ASN A 635 -13.35 -6.84 -7.60
N PHE A 636 -14.15 -7.76 -8.17
CA PHE A 636 -13.85 -9.19 -8.12
C PHE A 636 -12.65 -9.55 -8.98
N GLU A 637 -12.50 -8.88 -10.12
CA GLU A 637 -11.38 -9.08 -11.04
C GLU A 637 -10.08 -8.79 -10.30
N LEU A 638 -9.80 -7.54 -9.93
CA LEU A 638 -8.50 -7.13 -9.40
C LEU A 638 -8.26 -7.52 -7.93
N PHE A 639 -9.31 -7.56 -7.10
CA PHE A 639 -9.17 -7.69 -5.64
C PHE A 639 -10.00 -8.84 -5.02
N GLY A 640 -10.66 -9.65 -5.86
CA GLY A 640 -11.47 -10.77 -5.41
C GLY A 640 -12.63 -10.35 -4.49
N LYS A 641 -12.79 -11.06 -3.37
CA LYS A 641 -13.92 -10.84 -2.43
C LYS A 641 -13.64 -9.75 -1.38
N LYS A 642 -12.53 -9.03 -1.47
CA LYS A 642 -12.18 -7.97 -0.51
C LYS A 642 -13.18 -6.82 -0.62
N THR A 643 -13.72 -6.36 0.50
CA THR A 643 -14.50 -5.12 0.54
C THR A 643 -13.54 -3.94 0.44
N LEU A 644 -13.71 -3.13 -0.60
CA LEU A 644 -12.87 -1.96 -0.89
C LEU A 644 -13.52 -0.68 -0.37
N ASP A 645 -14.85 -0.63 -0.38
CA ASP A 645 -15.61 0.51 0.13
C ASP A 645 -16.95 0.05 0.71
N SER A 646 -17.61 0.88 1.51
CA SER A 646 -18.95 0.59 2.03
C SER A 646 -19.73 1.84 2.39
N VAL A 647 -21.04 1.78 2.23
CA VAL A 647 -21.99 2.79 2.73
C VAL A 647 -22.80 2.17 3.87
N CYS A 648 -22.80 2.82 5.03
CA CYS A 648 -23.62 2.45 6.19
C CYS A 648 -24.77 3.44 6.38
N ALA A 649 -25.94 2.91 6.76
CA ALA A 649 -27.14 3.69 7.01
C ALA A 649 -27.95 3.06 8.16
N HIS A 650 -27.74 3.51 9.39
CA HIS A 650 -28.46 3.03 10.56
C HIS A 650 -28.55 4.08 11.69
N PRO A 651 -29.66 4.06 12.46
CA PRO A 651 -29.81 4.90 13.64
C PRO A 651 -28.94 4.41 14.80
N ARG A 652 -28.96 5.17 15.91
CA ARG A 652 -28.32 4.80 17.17
C ARG A 652 -29.02 3.58 17.79
N ARG A 653 -28.25 2.67 18.39
CA ARG A 653 -28.77 1.52 19.16
C ARG A 653 -28.38 1.61 20.62
N TYR A 654 -29.29 1.19 21.49
CA TYR A 654 -29.11 1.21 22.93
C TYR A 654 -29.12 -0.21 23.51
N THR A 655 -28.35 -0.43 24.57
CA THR A 655 -28.42 -1.63 25.39
C THR A 655 -29.73 -1.67 26.18
N LYS A 656 -30.01 -2.79 26.84
CA LYS A 656 -31.17 -2.91 27.75
C LYS A 656 -31.10 -1.91 28.90
N GLU A 657 -29.89 -1.55 29.35
CA GLU A 657 -29.69 -0.52 30.38
C GLU A 657 -29.74 0.92 29.86
N GLY A 658 -30.12 1.14 28.60
CA GLY A 658 -30.23 2.47 28.01
C GLY A 658 -28.89 3.14 27.65
N LYS A 659 -27.77 2.41 27.71
CA LYS A 659 -26.46 2.91 27.26
C LYS A 659 -26.36 2.80 25.74
N VAL A 660 -25.64 3.71 25.10
CA VAL A 660 -25.45 3.63 23.64
C VAL A 660 -24.51 2.48 23.29
N SER A 661 -25.04 1.48 22.58
CA SER A 661 -24.29 0.32 22.08
C SER A 661 -23.69 0.54 20.70
N GLN A 662 -24.31 1.41 19.90
CA GLN A 662 -23.87 1.74 18.55
C GLN A 662 -24.29 3.17 18.23
N MET A 663 -23.32 3.98 17.83
CA MET A 663 -23.54 5.37 17.38
C MET A 663 -24.37 5.38 16.08
N SER A 664 -25.04 6.50 15.79
CA SER A 664 -25.73 6.64 14.51
C SER A 664 -24.72 6.75 13.37
N ARG A 665 -25.06 6.24 12.17
CA ARG A 665 -24.18 6.36 11.01
C ARG A 665 -24.97 6.38 9.71
N PHE A 666 -24.86 7.50 8.98
CA PHE A 666 -25.50 7.72 7.69
C PHE A 666 -24.47 8.31 6.73
N ASP A 667 -23.79 7.42 6.01
CA ASP A 667 -22.70 7.75 5.11
C ASP A 667 -23.20 8.50 3.87
N THR A 668 -22.33 9.31 3.27
CA THR A 668 -22.59 9.96 1.99
C THR A 668 -22.07 9.10 0.83
N ALA A 669 -22.76 9.16 -0.31
CA ALA A 669 -22.45 8.40 -1.50
C ALA A 669 -22.47 9.28 -2.74
N LEU A 670 -21.66 8.91 -3.73
CA LEU A 670 -21.70 9.49 -5.07
C LEU A 670 -22.73 8.73 -5.91
N ILE A 671 -23.74 9.43 -6.43
CA ILE A 671 -24.89 8.84 -7.10
C ILE A 671 -24.95 9.37 -8.53
N LYS A 672 -25.05 8.48 -9.52
CA LYS A 672 -25.16 8.86 -10.93
C LYS A 672 -26.56 9.42 -11.22
N VAL A 673 -26.64 10.63 -11.81
CA VAL A 673 -27.93 11.33 -12.04
C VAL A 673 -28.24 11.55 -13.53
N LYS A 674 -27.23 11.49 -14.42
CA LYS A 674 -27.43 11.59 -15.88
C LYS A 674 -26.94 10.34 -16.60
N SER A 675 -27.66 9.95 -17.65
CA SER A 675 -27.22 8.94 -18.63
C SER A 675 -27.12 9.62 -20.00
N GLN A 676 -25.96 10.15 -20.38
CA GLN A 676 -25.69 10.56 -21.75
C GLN A 676 -24.32 10.05 -22.21
N SER A 677 -24.31 9.54 -23.43
CA SER A 677 -23.19 9.05 -24.23
C SER A 677 -22.44 10.21 -24.88
N GLY A 678 -21.57 10.88 -24.12
CA GLY A 678 -20.63 11.88 -24.65
C GLY A 678 -19.21 11.51 -24.22
N ASN A 679 -18.28 11.43 -25.17
CA ASN A 679 -16.92 10.90 -24.98
C ASN A 679 -15.98 11.76 -24.10
N ASP A 680 -16.47 12.80 -23.40
CA ASP A 680 -15.55 13.69 -22.65
C ASP A 680 -16.20 14.49 -21.49
N THR A 681 -16.94 13.82 -20.60
CA THR A 681 -17.43 14.42 -19.35
C THR A 681 -16.73 13.85 -18.11
N SER A 682 -16.10 14.71 -17.32
CA SER A 682 -15.55 14.37 -15.98
C SER A 682 -16.59 13.59 -15.16
N PHE A 683 -16.19 12.44 -14.62
CA PHE A 683 -17.03 11.51 -13.81
C PHE A 683 -17.80 12.23 -12.69
N VAL A 684 -17.23 13.31 -12.15
CA VAL A 684 -17.83 14.16 -11.12
C VAL A 684 -19.06 14.91 -11.65
N LYS A 685 -19.06 15.36 -12.91
CA LYS A 685 -20.16 16.16 -13.52
C LYS A 685 -21.44 15.36 -13.77
N GLU A 686 -21.33 14.03 -13.92
CA GLU A 686 -22.47 13.13 -14.10
C GLU A 686 -23.12 12.68 -12.79
N CYS A 687 -22.44 12.96 -11.67
CA CYS A 687 -22.82 12.49 -10.36
C CYS A 687 -23.25 13.61 -9.42
N ARG A 688 -23.90 13.22 -8.33
CA ARG A 688 -24.30 14.09 -7.24
C ARG A 688 -24.09 13.39 -5.90
N VAL A 689 -23.75 14.15 -4.87
CA VAL A 689 -23.60 13.59 -3.51
C VAL A 689 -24.96 13.52 -2.83
N GLY A 690 -25.26 12.37 -2.23
CA GLY A 690 -26.42 12.18 -1.36
C GLY A 690 -26.05 11.47 -0.07
N ARG A 691 -26.64 11.88 1.07
CA ARG A 691 -26.56 11.18 2.35
C ARG A 691 -27.57 10.04 2.36
N VAL A 692 -27.12 8.82 2.59
CA VAL A 692 -28.00 7.64 2.55
C VAL A 692 -28.62 7.43 3.92
N ARG A 693 -29.93 7.67 4.05
CA ARG A 693 -30.65 7.44 5.32
C ARG A 693 -31.18 6.02 5.45
N ALA A 694 -31.59 5.38 4.35
CA ALA A 694 -32.12 4.02 4.39
C ALA A 694 -31.83 3.26 3.09
N ILE A 695 -31.50 1.97 3.21
CA ILE A 695 -31.39 1.03 2.08
C ILE A 695 -32.46 -0.05 2.28
N PHE A 696 -33.34 -0.24 1.31
CA PHE A 696 -34.53 -1.08 1.50
C PHE A 696 -34.95 -1.78 0.20
N SER A 697 -35.90 -2.70 0.34
CA SER A 697 -36.60 -3.33 -0.78
C SER A 697 -38.10 -3.20 -0.60
N LEU A 698 -38.82 -3.15 -1.71
CA LEU A 698 -40.27 -3.21 -1.71
C LEU A 698 -40.74 -4.66 -1.46
N PRO A 699 -41.85 -4.88 -0.73
CA PRO A 699 -42.38 -6.22 -0.50
C PRO A 699 -42.85 -6.83 -1.83
N SER A 700 -42.29 -7.96 -2.22
CA SER A 700 -42.52 -8.58 -3.54
C SER A 700 -44.00 -8.82 -3.83
N GLY A 701 -44.75 -9.36 -2.86
CA GLY A 701 -46.19 -9.63 -3.01
C GLY A 701 -47.10 -8.40 -3.10
N LYS A 702 -46.54 -7.19 -3.16
CA LYS A 702 -47.28 -5.92 -3.32
C LYS A 702 -46.82 -5.12 -4.54
N LEU A 703 -45.87 -5.61 -5.33
CA LEU A 703 -45.33 -4.87 -6.48
C LEU A 703 -46.39 -4.62 -7.56
N ASP A 704 -47.26 -5.58 -7.84
CA ASP A 704 -48.31 -5.47 -8.87
C ASP A 704 -49.36 -4.38 -8.55
N THR A 705 -49.46 -3.96 -7.29
CA THR A 705 -50.32 -2.83 -6.89
C THR A 705 -49.65 -1.47 -7.09
N LEU A 706 -48.31 -1.46 -7.18
CA LEU A 706 -47.50 -0.26 -7.31
C LEU A 706 -46.91 -0.07 -8.71
N PHE A 707 -46.84 -1.08 -9.55
CA PHE A 707 -46.27 -0.98 -10.89
C PHE A 707 -47.08 -1.79 -11.88
N ALA A 708 -46.96 -1.46 -13.17
CA ALA A 708 -47.70 -2.15 -14.22
C ALA A 708 -47.30 -3.64 -14.29
N PRO A 709 -48.25 -4.54 -14.64
CA PRO A 709 -47.92 -5.95 -14.91
C PRO A 709 -46.80 -6.03 -15.95
N ASN A 710 -45.77 -6.84 -15.71
CA ASN A 710 -44.54 -6.99 -16.52
C ASN A 710 -43.47 -5.90 -16.37
N SER A 711 -43.67 -4.88 -15.52
CA SER A 711 -42.57 -3.97 -15.17
C SER A 711 -41.61 -4.62 -14.16
N MET A 712 -40.30 -4.38 -14.32
CA MET A 712 -39.27 -4.85 -13.38
C MET A 712 -38.67 -3.68 -12.60
N PRO A 713 -39.31 -3.23 -11.50
CA PRO A 713 -38.73 -2.19 -10.67
C PRO A 713 -37.42 -2.65 -10.03
N PRO A 714 -36.48 -1.72 -9.73
CA PRO A 714 -35.24 -2.05 -9.06
C PRO A 714 -35.47 -2.80 -7.75
N LYS A 715 -34.78 -3.93 -7.58
CA LYS A 715 -34.93 -4.80 -6.41
C LYS A 715 -34.58 -4.11 -5.09
N HIS A 716 -33.57 -3.26 -5.11
CA HIS A 716 -33.09 -2.53 -3.95
C HIS A 716 -33.08 -1.03 -4.26
N LEU A 717 -33.52 -0.25 -3.28
CA LEU A 717 -33.66 1.20 -3.34
C LEU A 717 -32.92 1.84 -2.17
N ALA A 718 -32.54 3.10 -2.33
CA ALA A 718 -31.98 3.93 -1.27
C ALA A 718 -32.79 5.22 -1.13
N TYR A 719 -33.13 5.61 0.10
CA TYR A 719 -33.58 6.96 0.39
C TYR A 719 -32.35 7.83 0.64
N VAL A 720 -32.28 8.95 -0.08
CA VAL A 720 -31.14 9.86 -0.05
C VAL A 720 -31.57 11.30 0.19
N GLU A 721 -30.81 12.00 1.00
CA GLU A 721 -30.87 13.46 1.15
C GLU A 721 -29.79 14.08 0.28
N TRP A 722 -30.19 14.98 -0.61
CA TRP A 722 -29.30 15.53 -1.60
C TRP A 722 -28.47 16.69 -1.05
N PHE A 723 -27.19 16.71 -1.43
CA PHE A 723 -26.41 17.94 -1.43
C PHE A 723 -26.59 18.65 -2.77
N THR A 724 -26.23 19.93 -2.88
CA THR A 724 -26.23 20.64 -4.17
C THR A 724 -25.39 19.92 -5.23
N LYS A 725 -25.58 20.29 -6.50
CA LYS A 725 -24.60 19.94 -7.53
C LYS A 725 -23.24 20.51 -7.14
N PHE A 726 -22.17 19.88 -7.64
CA PHE A 726 -20.82 20.43 -7.50
C PHE A 726 -20.75 21.82 -8.12
N ASN A 727 -19.93 22.68 -7.52
CA ASN A 727 -19.57 23.96 -8.12
C ASN A 727 -18.95 23.77 -9.52
N GLN A 728 -19.18 24.74 -10.42
CA GLN A 728 -18.70 24.66 -11.81
C GLN A 728 -17.18 24.56 -11.91
N ARG A 729 -16.46 25.19 -10.98
CA ARG A 729 -15.00 25.16 -10.87
C ARG A 729 -14.62 24.73 -9.46
N ALA A 730 -13.64 23.85 -9.34
CA ALA A 730 -13.02 23.53 -8.06
C ALA A 730 -12.36 24.77 -7.44
N ASP A 731 -12.16 24.76 -6.14
CA ASP A 731 -11.35 25.78 -5.47
C ASP A 731 -9.92 25.78 -6.05
N PRO A 732 -9.38 26.93 -6.49
CA PRO A 732 -8.15 26.98 -7.28
C PRO A 732 -6.89 26.57 -6.52
N TYR A 733 -6.90 26.61 -5.18
CA TYR A 733 -5.71 26.33 -4.36
C TYR A 733 -5.74 24.91 -3.79
N SER A 734 -6.90 24.46 -3.29
CA SER A 734 -7.07 23.09 -2.78
C SER A 734 -7.41 22.07 -3.88
N GLY A 735 -7.92 22.53 -5.03
CA GLY A 735 -8.43 21.68 -6.10
C GLY A 735 -9.71 20.92 -5.72
N LEU A 736 -10.38 21.29 -4.62
CA LEU A 736 -11.54 20.57 -4.11
C LEU A 736 -12.86 21.17 -4.60
N HIS A 737 -13.81 20.31 -4.96
CA HIS A 737 -15.18 20.72 -5.25
C HIS A 737 -15.98 20.92 -3.96
N THR A 738 -16.90 21.89 -3.99
CA THR A 738 -17.79 22.17 -2.86
C THR A 738 -19.21 21.69 -3.13
N VAL A 739 -19.87 21.27 -2.05
CA VAL A 739 -21.30 20.92 -2.03
C VAL A 739 -21.96 21.51 -0.79
N LYS A 740 -23.23 21.89 -0.89
CA LYS A 740 -24.02 22.41 0.23
C LYS A 740 -25.18 21.49 0.57
N ARG A 741 -25.59 21.47 1.84
CA ARG A 741 -26.78 20.74 2.27
C ARG A 741 -28.02 21.31 1.57
N GLN A 742 -28.94 20.45 1.15
CA GLN A 742 -30.20 20.88 0.54
C GLN A 742 -31.37 20.16 1.21
N ASN A 743 -32.49 20.87 1.38
CA ASN A 743 -33.77 20.28 1.79
C ASN A 743 -34.44 19.59 0.58
N ALA A 744 -33.74 18.64 -0.02
CA ALA A 744 -34.24 17.85 -1.13
C ALA A 744 -33.93 16.38 -0.87
N SER A 745 -34.92 15.51 -1.04
CA SER A 745 -34.79 14.07 -0.82
C SER A 745 -35.39 13.30 -1.99
N ALA A 746 -34.89 12.09 -2.22
CA ALA A 746 -35.42 11.19 -3.22
C ALA A 746 -35.23 9.73 -2.83
N VAL A 747 -36.01 8.85 -3.47
CA VAL A 747 -35.70 7.42 -3.52
C VAL A 747 -35.03 7.14 -4.87
N VAL A 748 -33.87 6.48 -4.82
CA VAL A 748 -33.09 6.15 -6.02
C VAL A 748 -32.85 4.63 -6.12
N PRO A 749 -32.69 4.07 -7.33
CA PRO A 749 -32.24 2.69 -7.50
C PRO A 749 -30.85 2.50 -6.87
N LEU A 750 -30.64 1.43 -6.10
CA LEU A 750 -29.39 1.23 -5.37
C LEU A 750 -28.17 1.16 -6.31
N GLU A 751 -28.34 0.60 -7.51
CA GLU A 751 -27.32 0.49 -8.56
C GLU A 751 -26.76 1.84 -9.05
N THR A 752 -27.48 2.94 -8.81
CA THR A 752 -26.99 4.29 -9.14
C THR A 752 -25.88 4.77 -8.20
N LEU A 753 -25.76 4.19 -6.99
CA LEU A 753 -24.69 4.52 -6.04
C LEU A 753 -23.36 3.95 -6.55
N GLN A 754 -22.41 4.83 -6.87
CA GLN A 754 -21.13 4.42 -7.44
C GLN A 754 -20.09 4.06 -6.36
N ARG A 755 -20.09 4.80 -5.24
CA ARG A 755 -19.15 4.64 -4.11
C ARG A 755 -19.58 5.47 -2.91
N SER A 756 -19.00 5.21 -1.74
CA SER A 756 -19.03 6.16 -0.64
C SER A 756 -18.13 7.35 -0.94
N VAL A 757 -18.48 8.52 -0.39
CA VAL A 757 -17.61 9.71 -0.40
C VAL A 757 -17.39 10.20 1.01
N HIS A 758 -16.27 10.87 1.24
CA HIS A 758 -16.02 11.57 2.48
C HIS A 758 -16.15 13.07 2.22
N LEU A 759 -16.89 13.76 3.09
CA LEU A 759 -17.09 15.20 3.02
C LEU A 759 -16.31 15.85 4.16
N ILE A 760 -15.53 16.88 3.84
CA ILE A 760 -14.79 17.65 4.84
C ILE A 760 -15.57 18.94 5.11
N PRO A 761 -15.92 19.25 6.37
CA PRO A 761 -16.62 20.49 6.70
C PRO A 761 -15.80 21.70 6.26
N LYS A 762 -16.47 22.72 5.70
CA LYS A 762 -15.85 24.03 5.51
C LYS A 762 -15.87 24.78 6.85
N TRP A 763 -14.72 24.88 7.49
CA TRP A 763 -14.60 25.36 8.88
C TRP A 763 -14.98 26.82 9.06
N SER A 764 -14.73 27.68 8.06
CA SER A 764 -15.01 29.13 8.14
C SER A 764 -14.41 29.82 9.37
N GLY A 765 -13.27 29.32 9.87
CA GLY A 765 -12.61 29.76 11.11
C GLY A 765 -12.36 28.61 12.10
N THR A 766 -12.40 28.92 13.40
CA THR A 766 -12.23 27.94 14.49
C THR A 766 -13.39 26.96 14.54
N VAL A 767 -13.12 25.69 14.81
CA VAL A 767 -14.18 24.66 14.88
C VAL A 767 -15.23 24.98 15.94
N PRO A 768 -16.53 24.95 15.61
CA PRO A 768 -17.60 25.07 16.60
C PRO A 768 -17.56 23.92 17.61
N SER A 769 -17.58 24.25 18.91
CA SER A 769 -17.40 23.28 20.01
C SER A 769 -18.48 22.19 20.04
N GLY A 770 -19.73 22.54 19.66
CA GLY A 770 -20.88 21.64 19.63
C GLY A 770 -20.86 20.61 18.50
N TRP A 771 -20.03 20.79 17.47
CA TRP A 771 -19.96 19.82 16.37
C TRP A 771 -19.33 18.52 16.85
N THR A 772 -19.86 17.40 16.36
CA THR A 772 -19.35 16.06 16.59
C THR A 772 -19.25 15.29 15.28
N SER A 773 -18.47 14.21 15.25
CA SER A 773 -18.41 13.33 14.06
C SER A 773 -19.78 12.76 13.64
N GLU A 774 -20.74 12.63 14.57
CA GLU A 774 -22.12 12.20 14.27
C GLU A 774 -22.98 13.32 13.70
N SER A 775 -22.86 14.54 14.25
CA SER A 775 -23.76 15.66 13.95
C SER A 775 -23.25 16.58 12.86
N VAL A 776 -21.96 16.53 12.51
CA VAL A 776 -21.34 17.50 11.58
C VAL A 776 -22.01 17.56 10.21
N LEU A 777 -22.56 16.44 9.72
CA LEU A 777 -23.30 16.38 8.45
C LEU A 777 -24.67 17.05 8.52
N ASP A 778 -25.20 17.29 9.72
CA ASP A 778 -26.44 18.01 10.00
C ASP A 778 -26.16 19.48 10.36
N ASP A 779 -25.08 19.74 11.12
CA ASP A 779 -24.73 21.06 11.66
C ASP A 779 -24.00 21.97 10.66
N CYS A 780 -23.18 21.40 9.76
CA CYS A 780 -22.42 22.16 8.77
C CYS A 780 -23.23 22.29 7.46
N ASP A 781 -23.21 23.48 6.86
CA ASP A 781 -23.95 23.75 5.62
C ASP A 781 -23.13 23.42 4.36
N THR A 782 -21.83 23.69 4.36
CA THR A 782 -20.96 23.58 3.19
C THR A 782 -19.80 22.63 3.42
N PHE A 783 -19.53 21.76 2.46
CA PHE A 783 -18.47 20.75 2.55
C PHE A 783 -17.59 20.74 1.29
N TYR A 784 -16.33 20.36 1.48
CA TYR A 784 -15.43 19.97 0.40
C TYR A 784 -15.54 18.47 0.14
N LEU A 785 -15.54 18.07 -1.14
CA LEU A 785 -15.41 16.68 -1.55
C LEU A 785 -13.98 16.20 -1.30
N ASN A 786 -13.80 15.20 -0.45
CA ASN A 786 -12.49 14.64 -0.18
C ASN A 786 -12.03 13.69 -1.30
N VAL A 787 -11.14 14.17 -2.17
CA VAL A 787 -10.51 13.34 -3.21
C VAL A 787 -9.42 12.43 -2.64
N PHE A 788 -8.83 12.77 -1.49
CA PHE A 788 -7.74 12.02 -0.85
C PHE A 788 -8.20 10.87 0.04
N LYS A 789 -9.48 10.49 -0.02
CA LYS A 789 -10.03 9.42 0.82
C LYS A 789 -9.27 8.08 0.67
N ASP A 790 -8.89 7.75 -0.56
CA ASP A 790 -8.11 6.56 -0.95
C ASP A 790 -7.60 6.73 -2.39
N ASP A 791 -6.67 5.85 -2.81
CA ASP A 791 -6.00 5.92 -4.11
C ASP A 791 -6.98 5.88 -5.30
N HIS A 792 -8.07 5.12 -5.19
CA HIS A 792 -9.10 5.05 -6.23
C HIS A 792 -10.02 6.27 -6.22
N SER A 793 -10.30 6.85 -5.05
CA SER A 793 -11.04 8.10 -4.94
C SER A 793 -10.25 9.25 -5.55
N TYR A 794 -8.94 9.30 -5.34
CA TYR A 794 -8.07 10.30 -5.94
C TYR A 794 -8.13 10.19 -7.47
N PHE A 795 -7.76 9.04 -8.04
CA PHE A 795 -7.73 8.84 -9.49
C PHE A 795 -9.06 9.11 -10.21
N ASN A 796 -10.21 8.84 -9.59
CA ASN A 796 -11.51 9.01 -10.25
C ASN A 796 -12.12 10.41 -10.07
N LEU A 797 -11.64 11.21 -9.11
CA LEU A 797 -12.25 12.49 -8.74
C LEU A 797 -11.36 13.70 -9.06
N THR A 798 -10.08 13.48 -9.39
CA THR A 798 -9.17 14.46 -9.99
C THR A 798 -9.07 14.20 -11.48
#